data_AF-A0A2X2L1H4-F1
#
_entry.id   AF-A0A2X2L1H4-F1
#
_cell.length_a   1.000
_cell.length_b   1.000
_cell.length_c   1.000
_cell.angle_alpha   90.00
_cell.angle_beta   90.00
_cell.angle_gamma   90.00
#
_symmetry.space_group_name_H-M   'P 1'
#
loop_
_entity.id
_entity.type
_entity.pdbx_description
1 polymer ?
#
loop_
_entity_poly.entity_id
_entity_poly.type
_entity_poly.pdbx_seq_one_letter_code
_entity_poly.pdbx_strand_id
1 'polypeptide(L)'
;MLRKTQLFLFFVPLSLLFLVSCTKTKHETGFYFWKTVFQVDTAESRSLKEIDAKSIYVRIMDIDFDPSGVQAIPISPITFTQPIPKEQQLIPVVFVNQRVFAEMDSLQIRGLANKIVPFVTAKIQQAGKEKFTELQLDCDWTKTSRDKFFYLLSYLQQLPALKDVIVSATLRLHQVKNTVTSGIPPVKKAMLMCYNMGNLRQFGNQNSILNQQDLKTYLSGTLRNYPMEMDIALPLFKWFVVFRNNNYIGISKHINEEDIKDSALFTHNPNTNLYILTKDLPKANLKKGDVIRFESINQGELLQTAKFLKGELKGKEHRIIFYHLDQATLANHGNAELQKLLLLSSTTLAFFFGEIATNIACGPEVDPYDNQTTYYLPNLEDNGFSAFQFIPYQFLYTEEAPAKESLINAETWVKHLGSQVKVKDVEQLMYNSNAATANLASNQQKSAWTSLPDSIKGNTFLSTLIDGKHEAERAYFMFTKKQEPITNIQHNYWDPDTRNFKEITQLAELAEQQISKYPKNSFLYIRYAYQAARLYLFGKEYAKSMTIYEKYLQSAKGDEAILNWALSNYAGAVRKNGDPARAAYLFSKLFTASPERRILAYANFHYITASDAEIFQYAKNDADRFNINAIIGFGTSDYALKYLIDCYQLDPANTVNAVLLGREVNKIETEMNESFYLSSDNYNYYSKNDDKGKVKLHLDSLRNFALKLYRDKKYVQPQLGLITAAYLSWMNKENALAKEYLAGIKETDLSPKLIDQLQITRLLTQLTDWQSSKQLDEVQLTKTLSWLEEKAKLDGKEDIRKQNWGYSAFEYSNYSLICRNILQNLVVKHYLNTQDTAMASLAAVKADAFYNYGFVKDSLEDNMQWTTMHFWENSLTPKTLLKIRNLLSDNSQQNTLSKFLLKDIKHFNRDYLTELLGTTYLRELDFQKAAKTLAALPKDHKINEIKNWYSTDEDDIKPNPFIVTINDYPKKYGKENTTKLKYAERMARLENAIKTEKDNQKKAEYYFQMATGIYQTSTYGNAWSIVSYDWSSTDNHAPSTLHWQRNYLQTKSAKEWYSKARALSSNKEFKAKCTFMLAKSEQKDFVYTNESRWQYYDSPLKNPFYRFSMQNRYFKELSTQYKDTPFFTIASKECTYLRDFLNLTQAIQ
;
A
#
# COMPACT_ATOMS: atom_id res chain seq x y z
N MET A 1 22.32 1.60 79.71
CA MET A 1 21.50 2.43 78.79
C MET A 1 20.41 1.67 78.04
N LEU A 2 20.60 0.40 77.63
CA LEU A 2 19.76 -0.31 76.64
C LEU A 2 18.22 -0.25 76.80
N ARG A 3 17.65 -0.16 78.02
CA ARG A 3 16.19 -0.20 78.23
C ARG A 3 15.40 1.06 77.82
N LYS A 4 16.02 2.25 77.72
CA LYS A 4 15.29 3.45 77.24
C LYS A 4 15.19 3.50 75.72
N THR A 5 16.21 3.01 75.00
CA THR A 5 16.23 2.99 73.53
C THR A 5 15.17 2.06 72.94
N GLN A 6 14.89 0.93 73.60
CA GLN A 6 13.94 -0.07 73.11
C GLN A 6 12.47 0.39 73.10
N LEU A 7 12.01 1.20 74.06
CA LEU A 7 10.67 1.80 73.97
C LEU A 7 10.59 2.85 72.85
N PHE A 8 11.64 3.66 72.68
CA PHE A 8 11.69 4.66 71.61
C PHE A 8 11.65 4.01 70.22
N LEU A 9 12.38 2.90 70.05
CA LEU A 9 12.37 2.07 68.84
C LEU A 9 11.06 1.34 68.56
N PHE A 10 10.12 1.27 69.50
CA PHE A 10 8.79 0.67 69.27
C PHE A 10 7.71 1.74 69.02
N PHE A 11 7.72 2.84 69.79
CA PHE A 11 6.71 3.90 69.64
C PHE A 11 6.95 4.81 68.43
N VAL A 12 8.19 5.08 68.02
CA VAL A 12 8.46 5.90 66.82
C VAL A 12 7.94 5.25 65.52
N PRO A 13 8.23 3.97 65.19
CA PRO A 13 7.66 3.35 63.99
C PRO A 13 6.14 3.15 64.07
N LEU A 14 5.57 2.93 65.26
CA LEU A 14 4.12 2.85 65.43
C LEU A 14 3.44 4.21 65.17
N SER A 15 4.02 5.31 65.66
CA SER A 15 3.55 6.67 65.36
C SER A 15 3.70 7.03 63.87
N LEU A 16 4.79 6.60 63.23
CA LEU A 16 4.97 6.78 61.78
C LEU A 16 3.95 5.95 60.96
N LEU A 17 3.58 4.76 61.42
CA LEU A 17 2.51 3.95 60.80
C LEU A 17 1.16 4.67 60.83
N PHE A 18 0.81 5.35 61.94
CA PHE A 18 -0.40 6.18 61.99
C PHE A 18 -0.30 7.44 61.12
N LEU A 19 0.85 8.13 61.10
CA LEU A 19 1.04 9.33 60.29
C LEU A 19 1.00 9.05 58.77
N VAL A 20 1.52 7.91 58.31
CA VAL A 20 1.48 7.50 56.90
C VAL A 20 0.08 6.96 56.49
N SER A 21 -0.80 6.64 57.44
CA SER A 21 -2.17 6.17 57.15
C SER A 21 -3.12 7.26 56.65
N CYS A 22 -2.73 8.54 56.70
CA CYS A 22 -3.65 9.67 56.50
C CYS A 22 -3.54 10.44 55.17
N THR A 23 -2.69 10.03 54.22
CA THR A 23 -2.65 10.62 52.86
C THR A 23 -3.51 9.83 51.87
N LYS A 24 -4.84 9.98 51.95
CA LYS A 24 -5.76 9.54 50.90
C LYS A 24 -5.67 10.45 49.67
N THR A 25 -4.68 10.22 48.80
CA THR A 25 -4.62 10.83 47.46
C THR A 25 -5.77 10.30 46.60
N LYS A 26 -6.90 11.01 46.57
CA LYS A 26 -8.01 10.70 45.67
C LYS A 26 -7.61 11.13 44.26
N HIS A 27 -7.29 10.16 43.39
CA HIS A 27 -7.00 10.41 41.99
C HIS A 27 -8.18 11.10 41.29
N GLU A 28 -7.91 12.09 40.45
CA GLU A 28 -8.93 12.75 39.62
C GLU A 28 -9.46 11.77 38.56
N THR A 29 -10.77 11.77 38.35
CA THR A 29 -11.47 10.88 37.42
C THR A 29 -12.05 11.64 36.23
N GLY A 30 -12.18 10.94 35.10
CA GLY A 30 -12.82 11.47 33.90
C GLY A 30 -13.28 10.36 32.96
N PHE A 31 -13.80 10.74 31.79
CA PHE A 31 -14.28 9.80 30.77
C PHE A 31 -13.84 10.19 29.35
N TYR A 32 -13.71 9.19 28.47
CA TYR A 32 -13.68 9.41 27.03
C TYR A 32 -15.08 9.41 26.43
N PHE A 33 -15.33 10.30 25.47
CA PHE A 33 -16.52 10.30 24.61
C PHE A 33 -16.09 10.25 23.14
N TRP A 34 -16.36 9.12 22.47
CA TRP A 34 -15.84 8.82 21.12
C TRP A 34 -16.90 8.82 20.01
N LYS A 35 -18.17 9.09 20.35
CA LYS A 35 -19.32 9.14 19.42
C LYS A 35 -19.24 10.43 18.58
N THR A 36 -19.65 10.39 17.30
CA THR A 36 -19.64 11.56 16.38
C THR A 36 -20.78 12.56 16.62
N VAL A 37 -21.74 12.23 17.49
CA VAL A 37 -22.79 13.13 17.94
C VAL A 37 -22.69 13.23 19.46
N PHE A 38 -22.47 14.43 19.98
CA PHE A 38 -22.46 14.66 21.43
C PHE A 38 -23.88 14.89 21.95
N GLN A 39 -24.37 13.88 22.66
CA GLN A 39 -25.59 13.87 23.46
C GLN A 39 -25.28 13.01 24.70
N VAL A 40 -25.78 13.42 25.87
CA VAL A 40 -25.58 12.72 27.15
C VAL A 40 -26.92 12.44 27.79
N ASP A 41 -27.15 11.19 28.19
CA ASP A 41 -28.43 10.72 28.74
C ASP A 41 -28.51 10.83 30.28
N THR A 42 -29.57 10.29 30.88
CA THR A 42 -29.78 10.32 32.35
C THR A 42 -28.82 9.40 33.12
N ALA A 43 -28.36 8.29 32.54
CA ALA A 43 -27.45 7.34 33.18
C ALA A 43 -25.98 7.79 33.09
N GLU A 44 -25.58 8.30 31.93
CA GLU A 44 -24.30 8.95 31.68
C GLU A 44 -24.15 10.20 32.58
N SER A 45 -25.20 11.05 32.66
CA SER A 45 -25.25 12.20 33.58
C SER A 45 -25.18 11.82 35.07
N ARG A 46 -25.69 10.63 35.45
CA ARG A 46 -25.59 10.12 36.81
C ARG A 46 -24.18 9.65 37.14
N SER A 47 -23.56 8.89 36.24
CA SER A 47 -22.22 8.34 36.44
C SER A 47 -21.14 9.42 36.47
N LEU A 48 -21.28 10.48 35.67
CA LEU A 48 -20.43 11.69 35.77
C LEU A 48 -20.43 12.29 37.19
N LYS A 49 -21.59 12.29 37.87
CA LYS A 49 -21.73 12.82 39.24
C LYS A 49 -21.24 11.83 40.30
N GLU A 50 -21.64 10.56 40.23
CA GLU A 50 -21.32 9.56 41.26
C GLU A 50 -19.84 9.11 41.25
N ILE A 51 -19.15 9.22 40.12
CA ILE A 51 -17.70 8.96 40.01
C ILE A 51 -16.88 10.24 40.29
N ASP A 52 -17.54 11.37 40.53
CA ASP A 52 -16.94 12.70 40.72
C ASP A 52 -16.06 13.16 39.54
N ALA A 53 -16.47 12.78 38.32
CA ALA A 53 -15.70 12.94 37.10
C ALA A 53 -15.55 14.43 36.72
N LYS A 54 -14.30 14.91 36.70
CA LYS A 54 -13.98 16.33 36.45
C LYS A 54 -13.82 16.66 34.98
N SER A 55 -13.39 15.70 34.16
CA SER A 55 -13.05 15.90 32.75
C SER A 55 -13.76 14.93 31.81
N ILE A 56 -14.13 15.41 30.63
CA ILE A 56 -14.59 14.61 29.48
C ILE A 56 -13.63 14.85 28.32
N TYR A 57 -12.93 13.80 27.92
CA TYR A 57 -12.04 13.73 26.76
C TYR A 57 -12.90 13.43 25.52
N VAL A 58 -13.21 14.46 24.74
CA VAL A 58 -14.16 14.37 23.61
C VAL A 58 -13.41 14.34 22.28
N ARG A 59 -13.63 13.28 21.48
CA ARG A 59 -13.12 13.18 20.10
C ARG A 59 -13.76 14.25 19.22
N ILE A 60 -12.98 15.26 18.85
CA ILE A 60 -13.43 16.41 18.02
C ILE A 60 -13.43 16.06 16.53
N MET A 61 -12.38 15.37 16.07
CA MET A 61 -12.17 14.96 14.69
C MET A 61 -11.10 13.87 14.64
N ASP A 62 -11.13 13.08 13.57
CA ASP A 62 -10.00 12.27 13.13
C ASP A 62 -9.29 13.02 12.01
N ILE A 63 -7.99 12.83 11.85
CA ILE A 63 -7.21 13.41 10.74
C ILE A 63 -6.61 12.26 9.94
N ASP A 64 -6.87 12.28 8.64
CA ASP A 64 -6.34 11.30 7.70
C ASP A 64 -6.13 11.95 6.32
N PHE A 65 -5.55 11.23 5.36
CA PHE A 65 -5.56 11.68 3.97
C PHE A 65 -6.96 11.64 3.36
N ASP A 66 -7.23 12.59 2.47
CA ASP A 66 -8.40 12.60 1.60
C ASP A 66 -8.38 11.41 0.61
N PRO A 67 -9.47 11.14 -0.13
CA PRO A 67 -9.54 10.00 -1.05
C PRO A 67 -8.42 9.97 -2.13
N SER A 68 -7.86 11.11 -2.52
CA SER A 68 -6.74 11.17 -3.46
C SER A 68 -5.37 10.84 -2.85
N GLY A 69 -5.27 10.76 -1.52
CA GLY A 69 -4.01 10.54 -0.80
C GLY A 69 -3.14 11.79 -0.64
N VAL A 70 -3.54 12.95 -1.18
CA VAL A 70 -2.65 14.12 -1.33
C VAL A 70 -2.69 15.07 -0.13
N GLN A 71 -3.84 15.22 0.54
CA GLN A 71 -4.03 16.22 1.61
C GLN A 71 -4.52 15.60 2.91
N ALA A 72 -3.84 15.92 4.01
CA ALA A 72 -4.36 15.67 5.35
C ALA A 72 -5.60 16.55 5.61
N ILE A 73 -6.69 15.91 6.04
CA ILE A 73 -8.01 16.52 6.25
C ILE A 73 -8.68 15.99 7.54
N PRO A 74 -9.58 16.76 8.17
CA PRO A 74 -10.44 16.23 9.22
C PRO A 74 -11.54 15.34 8.61
N ILE A 75 -11.65 14.10 9.10
CA ILE A 75 -12.73 13.17 8.80
C ILE A 75 -13.58 12.91 10.05
N SER A 76 -14.84 12.54 9.84
CA SER A 76 -15.81 12.21 10.89
C SER A 76 -15.85 13.17 12.11
N PRO A 77 -15.89 14.51 11.90
CA PRO A 77 -15.87 15.49 12.99
C PRO A 77 -17.16 15.48 13.81
N ILE A 78 -17.07 15.87 15.08
CA ILE A 78 -18.19 15.81 16.03
C ILE A 78 -19.25 16.90 15.79
N THR A 79 -20.51 16.54 15.98
CA THR A 79 -21.66 17.45 16.05
C THR A 79 -22.16 17.53 17.49
N PHE A 80 -22.22 18.73 18.07
CA PHE A 80 -22.85 18.96 19.38
C PHE A 80 -24.34 19.22 19.17
N THR A 81 -25.22 18.34 19.69
CA THR A 81 -26.68 18.58 19.73
C THR A 81 -27.12 19.23 21.04
N GLN A 82 -26.25 19.19 22.07
CA GLN A 82 -26.38 19.89 23.34
C GLN A 82 -25.00 20.36 23.83
N PRO A 83 -24.90 21.40 24.67
CA PRO A 83 -23.62 21.83 25.25
C PRO A 83 -23.07 20.80 26.26
N ILE A 84 -21.78 20.88 26.54
CA ILE A 84 -21.11 20.11 27.61
C ILE A 84 -21.60 20.63 28.97
N PRO A 85 -21.94 19.74 29.94
CA PRO A 85 -22.30 20.11 31.31
C PRO A 85 -21.33 21.12 31.94
N LYS A 86 -21.85 22.05 32.76
CA LYS A 86 -21.05 23.19 33.26
C LYS A 86 -19.93 22.74 34.19
N GLU A 87 -20.21 21.72 34.98
CA GLU A 87 -19.38 21.15 36.04
C GLU A 87 -18.18 20.35 35.50
N GLN A 88 -18.24 19.89 34.24
CA GLN A 88 -17.18 19.14 33.58
C GLN A 88 -16.29 20.03 32.70
N GLN A 89 -14.98 19.77 32.77
CA GLN A 89 -13.99 20.27 31.84
C GLN A 89 -14.09 19.50 30.51
N LEU A 90 -14.12 20.25 29.40
CA LEU A 90 -14.00 19.70 28.05
C LEU A 90 -12.53 19.63 27.66
N ILE A 91 -12.03 18.44 27.36
CA ILE A 91 -10.69 18.22 26.81
C ILE A 91 -10.86 17.74 25.36
N PRO A 92 -10.57 18.58 24.34
CA PRO A 92 -10.58 18.14 22.96
C PRO A 92 -9.53 17.07 22.69
N VAL A 93 -9.96 15.98 22.05
CA VAL A 93 -9.09 14.94 21.51
C VAL A 93 -9.15 15.00 19.99
N VAL A 94 -7.98 14.97 19.34
CA VAL A 94 -7.84 14.92 17.90
C VAL A 94 -7.07 13.65 17.56
N PHE A 95 -7.73 12.69 16.91
CA PHE A 95 -7.05 11.50 16.41
C PHE A 95 -6.30 11.84 15.12
N VAL A 96 -5.13 11.25 14.91
CA VAL A 96 -4.36 11.36 13.66
C VAL A 96 -3.94 9.97 13.22
N ASN A 97 -4.34 9.57 12.02
CA ASN A 97 -3.90 8.30 11.43
C ASN A 97 -2.39 8.37 11.18
N GLN A 98 -1.62 7.41 11.70
CA GLN A 98 -0.16 7.47 11.65
C GLN A 98 0.42 7.49 10.22
N ARG A 99 -0.35 7.08 9.19
CA ARG A 99 0.03 7.21 7.77
C ARG A 99 0.18 8.66 7.30
N VAL A 100 -0.52 9.61 7.92
CA VAL A 100 -0.39 11.06 7.62
C VAL A 100 1.07 11.53 7.78
N PHE A 101 1.79 10.92 8.72
CA PHE A 101 3.21 11.20 8.96
C PHE A 101 4.17 10.32 8.16
N ALA A 102 3.71 9.38 7.33
CA ALA A 102 4.60 8.70 6.41
C ALA A 102 5.08 9.69 5.34
N GLU A 103 4.13 10.33 4.63
CA GLU A 103 4.46 11.21 3.50
C GLU A 103 4.88 12.62 3.92
N MET A 104 4.17 13.24 4.87
CA MET A 104 4.24 14.70 5.06
C MET A 104 5.62 15.24 5.48
N ASP A 105 6.03 16.37 4.90
CA ASP A 105 7.24 17.12 5.28
C ASP A 105 7.02 18.10 6.44
N SER A 106 8.10 18.68 6.97
CA SER A 106 8.04 19.61 8.12
C SER A 106 7.30 20.93 7.83
N LEU A 107 7.27 21.44 6.59
CA LEU A 107 6.47 22.61 6.23
C LEU A 107 4.98 22.24 6.19
N GLN A 108 4.63 21.10 5.59
CA GLN A 108 3.27 20.59 5.56
C GLN A 108 2.74 20.30 6.97
N ILE A 109 3.56 19.76 7.88
CA ILE A 109 3.22 19.54 9.30
C ILE A 109 2.97 20.86 10.05
N ARG A 110 3.74 21.93 9.77
CA ARG A 110 3.41 23.28 10.29
C ARG A 110 2.07 23.78 9.73
N GLY A 111 1.79 23.53 8.45
CA GLY A 111 0.51 23.85 7.83
C GLY A 111 -0.67 23.13 8.52
N LEU A 112 -0.51 21.84 8.80
CA LEU A 112 -1.48 21.02 9.53
C LEU A 112 -1.75 21.57 10.94
N ALA A 113 -0.71 21.89 11.71
CA ALA A 113 -0.85 22.45 13.06
C ALA A 113 -1.67 23.76 13.09
N ASN A 114 -1.40 24.67 12.14
CA ASN A 114 -2.12 25.94 12.02
C ASN A 114 -3.59 25.76 11.59
N LYS A 115 -3.97 24.61 11.03
CA LYS A 115 -5.35 24.25 10.69
C LYS A 115 -6.09 23.54 11.83
N ILE A 116 -5.39 22.74 12.65
CA ILE A 116 -5.97 22.02 13.80
C ILE A 116 -6.57 22.99 14.82
N VAL A 117 -5.82 24.02 15.23
CA VAL A 117 -6.22 24.86 16.37
C VAL A 117 -7.48 25.70 16.10
N PRO A 118 -7.66 26.36 14.93
CA PRO A 118 -8.92 27.02 14.59
C PRO A 118 -10.12 26.06 14.57
N PHE A 119 -9.98 24.87 13.97
CA PHE A 119 -11.06 23.88 13.89
C PHE A 119 -11.49 23.40 15.27
N VAL A 120 -10.51 23.06 16.15
CA VAL A 120 -10.79 22.71 17.55
C VAL A 120 -11.49 23.88 18.25
N THR A 121 -10.98 25.11 18.12
CA THR A 121 -11.55 26.28 18.81
C THR A 121 -13.01 26.52 18.43
N ALA A 122 -13.36 26.42 17.14
CA ALA A 122 -14.74 26.51 16.67
C ALA A 122 -15.63 25.38 17.24
N LYS A 123 -15.10 24.16 17.39
CA LYS A 123 -15.81 23.02 17.99
C LYS A 123 -16.00 23.16 19.51
N ILE A 124 -15.05 23.77 20.21
CA ILE A 124 -15.16 24.10 21.65
C ILE A 124 -16.27 25.14 21.87
N GLN A 125 -16.37 26.15 21.01
CA GLN A 125 -17.45 27.14 21.03
C GLN A 125 -18.82 26.48 20.76
N GLN A 126 -18.91 25.58 19.77
CA GLN A 126 -20.13 24.78 19.51
C GLN A 126 -20.54 23.90 20.71
N ALA A 127 -19.58 23.49 21.55
CA ALA A 127 -19.84 22.74 22.78
C ALA A 127 -20.30 23.60 23.98
N GLY A 128 -20.45 24.92 23.81
CA GLY A 128 -20.84 25.84 24.89
C GLY A 128 -19.73 26.17 25.88
N LYS A 129 -18.45 26.14 25.45
CA LYS A 129 -17.28 26.50 26.25
C LYS A 129 -16.46 27.55 25.50
N GLU A 130 -15.88 28.51 26.21
CA GLU A 130 -15.04 29.57 25.59
C GLU A 130 -13.58 29.15 25.42
N LYS A 131 -13.09 28.25 26.30
CA LYS A 131 -11.68 27.86 26.42
C LYS A 131 -11.56 26.39 26.84
N PHE A 132 -10.39 25.82 26.58
CA PHE A 132 -9.95 24.48 27.00
C PHE A 132 -8.53 24.61 27.59
N THR A 133 -8.14 23.71 28.52
CA THR A 133 -6.81 23.77 29.18
C THR A 133 -5.88 22.64 28.77
N GLU A 134 -6.39 21.63 28.07
CA GLU A 134 -5.62 20.51 27.55
C GLU A 134 -6.10 20.21 26.12
N LEU A 135 -5.19 19.91 25.19
CA LEU A 135 -5.46 19.44 23.84
C LEU A 135 -4.71 18.12 23.65
N GLN A 136 -5.47 17.03 23.50
CA GLN A 136 -4.88 15.70 23.35
C GLN A 136 -4.81 15.29 21.88
N LEU A 137 -3.64 14.79 21.48
CA LEU A 137 -3.40 14.18 20.17
C LEU A 137 -3.36 12.67 20.35
N ASP A 138 -4.32 11.95 19.76
CA ASP A 138 -4.33 10.49 19.73
C ASP A 138 -3.69 9.99 18.42
N CYS A 139 -2.63 9.20 18.51
CA CYS A 139 -1.90 8.73 17.33
C CYS A 139 -1.21 7.40 17.65
N ASP A 140 -1.50 6.37 16.85
CA ASP A 140 -0.81 5.08 16.92
C ASP A 140 0.54 5.14 16.17
N TRP A 141 1.40 6.11 16.52
CA TRP A 141 2.67 6.32 15.83
C TRP A 141 3.63 5.14 16.02
N THR A 142 4.35 4.85 14.94
CA THR A 142 5.41 3.84 14.86
C THR A 142 6.77 4.53 14.75
N LYS A 143 7.87 3.78 14.62
CA LYS A 143 9.22 4.35 14.46
C LYS A 143 9.33 5.31 13.27
N THR A 144 8.61 5.07 12.17
CA THR A 144 8.70 5.89 10.94
C THR A 144 7.91 7.18 11.03
N SER A 145 6.73 7.17 11.64
CA SER A 145 5.87 8.34 11.85
C SER A 145 6.27 9.20 13.06
N ARG A 146 7.05 8.64 14.00
CA ARG A 146 7.50 9.26 15.26
C ARG A 146 7.96 10.70 15.14
N ASP A 147 9.06 10.96 14.44
CA ASP A 147 9.74 12.26 14.54
C ASP A 147 8.92 13.38 13.90
N LYS A 148 8.11 13.05 12.89
CA LYS A 148 7.15 13.95 12.25
C LYS A 148 5.94 14.24 13.17
N PHE A 149 5.42 13.24 13.89
CA PHE A 149 4.40 13.45 14.94
C PHE A 149 4.95 14.27 16.13
N PHE A 150 6.19 14.01 16.54
CA PHE A 150 6.85 14.76 17.61
C PHE A 150 7.14 16.21 17.20
N TYR A 151 7.43 16.45 15.93
CA TYR A 151 7.54 17.79 15.37
C TYR A 151 6.18 18.53 15.39
N LEU A 152 5.07 17.85 15.06
CA LEU A 152 3.72 18.41 15.23
C LEU A 152 3.45 18.82 16.68
N LEU A 153 3.71 17.92 17.64
CA LEU A 153 3.52 18.19 19.08
C LEU A 153 4.38 19.37 19.58
N SER A 154 5.64 19.43 19.14
CA SER A 154 6.57 20.51 19.48
C SER A 154 6.10 21.85 18.94
N TYR A 155 5.62 21.88 17.70
CA TYR A 155 5.20 23.10 17.02
C TYR A 155 3.82 23.59 17.49
N LEU A 156 2.87 22.69 17.82
CA LEU A 156 1.60 23.05 18.46
C LEU A 156 1.82 23.83 19.77
N GLN A 157 2.78 23.41 20.60
CA GLN A 157 3.14 24.13 21.85
C GLN A 157 3.79 25.50 21.63
N GLN A 158 4.20 25.83 20.40
CA GLN A 158 4.75 27.15 20.03
C GLN A 158 3.67 28.10 19.49
N LEU A 159 2.46 27.62 19.19
CA LEU A 159 1.38 28.45 18.67
C LEU A 159 0.82 29.38 19.77
N PRO A 160 0.70 30.70 19.54
CA PRO A 160 0.21 31.64 20.56
C PRO A 160 -1.16 31.29 21.14
N ALA A 161 -2.04 30.68 20.34
CA ALA A 161 -3.37 30.24 20.76
C ALA A 161 -3.36 29.04 21.75
N LEU A 162 -2.23 28.34 21.89
CA LEU A 162 -2.04 27.22 22.82
C LEU A 162 -1.04 27.52 23.95
N LYS A 163 -0.57 28.78 24.08
CA LYS A 163 0.45 29.18 25.06
C LYS A 163 0.16 28.71 26.50
N ASP A 164 -1.09 28.83 26.92
CA ASP A 164 -1.56 28.48 28.27
C ASP A 164 -2.35 27.14 28.28
N VAL A 165 -2.17 26.30 27.25
CA VAL A 165 -2.84 25.01 27.05
C VAL A 165 -1.81 23.87 27.11
N ILE A 166 -2.13 22.80 27.84
CA ILE A 166 -1.32 21.58 27.87
C ILE A 166 -1.58 20.80 26.58
N VAL A 167 -0.61 20.72 25.67
CA VAL A 167 -0.64 19.70 24.61
C VAL A 167 -0.26 18.37 25.26
N SER A 168 -1.12 17.36 25.12
CA SER A 168 -0.88 15.99 25.58
C SER A 168 -0.97 14.99 24.42
N ALA A 169 -0.41 13.80 24.59
CA ALA A 169 -0.47 12.74 23.59
C ALA A 169 -0.98 11.43 24.22
N THR A 170 -1.62 10.56 23.46
CA THR A 170 -1.89 9.19 23.93
C THR A 170 -0.63 8.32 23.86
N LEU A 171 -0.67 7.14 24.50
CA LEU A 171 0.37 6.14 24.48
C LEU A 171 -0.25 4.73 24.47
N ARG A 172 0.28 3.85 23.61
CA ARG A 172 0.06 2.40 23.67
C ARG A 172 1.11 1.71 24.54
N LEU A 173 0.75 0.53 25.01
CA LEU A 173 1.60 -0.40 25.76
C LEU A 173 2.97 -0.64 25.10
N HIS A 174 3.03 -0.73 23.76
CA HIS A 174 4.27 -0.95 23.03
C HIS A 174 5.13 0.33 22.87
N GLN A 175 4.53 1.53 22.91
CA GLN A 175 5.28 2.81 22.84
C GLN A 175 5.91 3.14 24.20
N VAL A 176 5.24 2.81 25.31
CA VAL A 176 5.82 2.88 26.67
C VAL A 176 7.07 2.00 26.78
N LYS A 177 7.08 0.84 26.12
CA LYS A 177 8.28 -0.02 26.00
C LYS A 177 9.37 0.71 25.24
N ASN A 178 9.07 1.02 23.98
CA ASN A 178 10.07 1.19 22.94
C ASN A 178 10.61 2.62 22.96
N THR A 179 11.02 3.15 24.11
CA THR A 179 11.47 4.55 24.25
C THR A 179 12.62 4.93 23.33
N VAL A 180 13.46 3.97 22.92
CA VAL A 180 14.52 4.15 21.91
C VAL A 180 13.96 4.20 20.47
N THR A 181 12.83 3.55 20.22
CA THR A 181 12.29 3.23 18.89
C THR A 181 11.04 4.05 18.58
N SER A 182 9.99 3.92 19.38
CA SER A 182 8.82 4.79 19.45
C SER A 182 9.12 6.16 20.06
N GLY A 183 10.24 6.34 20.78
CA GLY A 183 10.57 7.63 21.40
C GLY A 183 9.78 7.95 22.67
N ILE A 184 9.98 9.18 23.15
CA ILE A 184 9.13 9.83 24.15
C ILE A 184 8.58 11.11 23.49
N PRO A 185 7.25 11.32 23.42
CA PRO A 185 6.70 12.49 22.75
C PRO A 185 7.12 13.78 23.50
N PRO A 186 7.37 14.89 22.79
CA PRO A 186 7.87 16.12 23.40
C PRO A 186 6.74 16.95 24.03
N VAL A 187 5.98 16.34 24.93
CA VAL A 187 4.85 16.94 25.68
C VAL A 187 5.08 16.83 27.19
N LYS A 188 4.34 17.61 27.98
CA LYS A 188 4.46 17.58 29.45
C LYS A 188 3.84 16.33 30.08
N LYS A 189 2.77 15.80 29.48
CA LYS A 189 1.96 14.69 30.00
C LYS A 189 1.41 13.85 28.86
N ALA A 190 1.28 12.54 29.08
CA ALA A 190 0.65 11.62 28.13
C ALA A 190 -0.51 10.81 28.77
N MET A 191 -1.27 10.08 27.96
CA MET A 191 -2.36 9.19 28.40
C MET A 191 -2.11 7.76 27.94
N LEU A 192 -1.82 6.84 28.86
CA LEU A 192 -1.66 5.43 28.52
C LEU A 192 -3.01 4.73 28.37
N MET A 193 -3.30 4.27 27.16
CA MET A 193 -4.45 3.45 26.83
C MET A 193 -4.24 2.02 27.30
N CYS A 194 -4.73 1.68 28.49
CA CYS A 194 -4.71 0.31 29.02
C CYS A 194 -5.84 -0.56 28.42
N TYR A 195 -5.97 -0.55 27.09
CA TYR A 195 -6.94 -1.37 26.34
C TYR A 195 -6.53 -1.58 24.88
N ASN A 196 -7.21 -2.52 24.21
CA ASN A 196 -6.89 -3.05 22.88
C ASN A 196 -5.49 -3.70 22.87
N MET A 197 -5.28 -4.67 23.77
CA MET A 197 -3.98 -5.29 24.03
C MET A 197 -3.73 -6.54 23.18
N GLY A 198 -4.76 -7.38 23.04
CA GLY A 198 -4.63 -8.68 22.36
C GLY A 198 -4.90 -8.58 20.87
N ASN A 199 -4.54 -9.62 20.11
CA ASN A 199 -4.87 -9.69 18.69
C ASN A 199 -6.38 -9.93 18.50
N LEU A 200 -7.11 -8.84 18.22
CA LEU A 200 -8.53 -8.83 17.86
C LEU A 200 -8.86 -9.80 16.71
N ARG A 201 -7.99 -9.89 15.70
CA ARG A 201 -8.22 -10.69 14.49
C ARG A 201 -7.92 -12.19 14.67
N GLN A 202 -7.24 -12.58 15.75
CA GLN A 202 -6.94 -13.97 16.05
C GLN A 202 -8.20 -14.70 16.53
N PHE A 203 -8.55 -15.83 15.91
CA PHE A 203 -9.57 -16.74 16.43
C PHE A 203 -9.06 -17.50 17.67
N GLY A 204 -9.96 -17.79 18.59
CA GLY A 204 -9.65 -18.31 19.93
C GLY A 204 -10.56 -17.67 20.99
N ASN A 205 -10.39 -18.04 22.25
CA ASN A 205 -11.20 -17.60 23.40
C ASN A 205 -10.57 -16.46 24.21
N GLN A 206 -9.58 -15.75 23.66
CA GLN A 206 -8.88 -14.67 24.37
C GLN A 206 -9.71 -13.38 24.47
N ASN A 207 -9.42 -12.56 25.48
CA ASN A 207 -9.92 -11.18 25.58
C ASN A 207 -8.88 -10.24 24.94
N SER A 208 -9.27 -9.54 23.89
CA SER A 208 -8.42 -8.57 23.18
C SER A 208 -8.59 -7.13 23.70
N ILE A 209 -9.71 -6.82 24.37
CA ILE A 209 -9.90 -5.53 25.06
C ILE A 209 -8.85 -5.37 26.16
N LEU A 210 -8.72 -6.35 27.06
CA LEU A 210 -7.82 -6.33 28.21
C LEU A 210 -7.22 -7.71 28.45
N ASN A 211 -5.90 -7.82 28.38
CA ASN A 211 -5.17 -9.06 28.68
C ASN A 211 -4.13 -8.80 29.78
N GLN A 212 -4.26 -9.48 30.92
CA GLN A 212 -3.36 -9.32 32.07
C GLN A 212 -1.94 -9.81 31.79
N GLN A 213 -1.77 -10.76 30.87
CA GLN A 213 -0.44 -11.23 30.47
C GLN A 213 0.23 -10.25 29.51
N ASP A 214 -0.50 -9.63 28.58
CA ASP A 214 0.04 -8.55 27.75
C ASP A 214 0.33 -7.31 28.58
N LEU A 215 -0.58 -6.93 29.50
CA LEU A 215 -0.34 -5.90 30.50
C LEU A 215 0.97 -6.15 31.26
N LYS A 216 1.27 -7.38 31.71
CA LYS A 216 2.55 -7.70 32.38
C LYS A 216 3.74 -7.79 31.42
N THR A 217 3.51 -8.24 30.18
CA THR A 217 4.56 -8.45 29.17
C THR A 217 5.01 -7.15 28.53
N TYR A 218 4.13 -6.15 28.48
CA TYR A 218 4.39 -4.82 27.93
C TYR A 218 4.50 -3.75 29.00
N LEU A 219 3.74 -3.83 30.09
CA LEU A 219 3.90 -2.96 31.25
C LEU A 219 4.55 -3.74 32.40
N SER A 220 5.63 -4.47 32.14
CA SER A 220 6.70 -4.68 33.13
C SER A 220 8.07 -4.40 32.47
N GLY A 221 8.85 -3.46 33.01
CA GLY A 221 10.14 -3.01 32.46
C GLY A 221 10.21 -1.71 31.62
N THR A 222 9.69 -0.55 32.06
CA THR A 222 9.74 0.82 31.44
C THR A 222 8.88 1.94 32.10
N LEU A 223 7.53 1.91 32.07
CA LEU A 223 6.54 2.87 32.66
C LEU A 223 6.95 3.68 33.92
N ARG A 224 7.52 3.04 34.94
CA ARG A 224 8.02 3.72 36.16
C ARG A 224 9.20 4.63 35.81
N ASN A 225 10.14 4.11 35.02
CA ASN A 225 11.28 4.82 34.46
C ASN A 225 10.94 5.67 33.22
N TYR A 226 9.72 5.59 32.67
CA TYR A 226 9.29 6.40 31.53
C TYR A 226 9.34 7.87 31.97
N PRO A 227 10.06 8.78 31.27
CA PRO A 227 10.49 10.05 31.84
C PRO A 227 9.42 11.16 31.85
N MET A 228 8.13 10.78 31.85
CA MET A 228 6.99 11.70 31.78
C MET A 228 5.92 11.37 32.84
N GLU A 229 5.14 12.38 33.19
CA GLU A 229 3.82 12.25 33.84
C GLU A 229 2.81 11.59 32.90
N MET A 230 1.95 10.73 33.44
CA MET A 230 1.06 9.92 32.62
C MET A 230 -0.28 9.66 33.30
N ASP A 231 -1.36 10.08 32.66
CA ASP A 231 -2.71 9.65 33.01
C ASP A 231 -2.99 8.23 32.47
N ILE A 232 -3.95 7.55 33.07
CA ILE A 232 -4.30 6.16 32.74
C ILE A 232 -5.73 6.07 32.23
N ALA A 233 -5.91 5.51 31.03
CA ALA A 233 -7.22 5.24 30.47
C ALA A 233 -7.57 3.74 30.60
N LEU A 234 -8.61 3.43 31.38
CA LEU A 234 -9.11 2.08 31.64
C LEU A 234 -10.37 1.76 30.81
N PRO A 235 -10.51 0.54 30.26
CA PRO A 235 -11.68 0.13 29.50
C PRO A 235 -12.85 -0.28 30.41
N LEU A 236 -14.05 0.16 30.05
CA LEU A 236 -15.32 -0.36 30.55
C LEU A 236 -16.13 -1.07 29.44
N PHE A 237 -15.81 -0.81 28.18
CA PHE A 237 -16.58 -1.27 27.04
C PHE A 237 -16.52 -2.78 26.81
N LYS A 238 -17.49 -3.26 26.03
CA LYS A 238 -17.64 -4.65 25.57
C LYS A 238 -17.84 -4.66 24.06
N TRP A 239 -17.47 -5.74 23.38
CA TRP A 239 -17.73 -5.91 21.95
C TRP A 239 -18.01 -7.36 21.54
N PHE A 240 -18.62 -7.51 20.36
CA PHE A 240 -18.95 -8.80 19.76
C PHE A 240 -18.05 -8.99 18.53
N VAL A 241 -16.93 -9.68 18.73
CA VAL A 241 -15.93 -9.94 17.70
C VAL A 241 -16.42 -11.11 16.84
N VAL A 242 -16.58 -10.89 15.55
CA VAL A 242 -17.24 -11.84 14.64
C VAL A 242 -16.22 -12.59 13.79
N PHE A 243 -16.36 -13.91 13.76
CA PHE A 243 -15.55 -14.81 12.94
C PHE A 243 -16.44 -15.66 12.02
N ARG A 244 -16.04 -15.76 10.75
CA ARG A 244 -16.64 -16.65 9.74
C ARG A 244 -15.57 -17.61 9.25
N ASN A 245 -15.80 -18.91 9.35
CA ASN A 245 -14.81 -19.95 9.07
C ASN A 245 -13.46 -19.66 9.77
N ASN A 246 -13.51 -19.31 11.06
CA ASN A 246 -12.38 -18.89 11.92
C ASN A 246 -11.61 -17.62 11.46
N ASN A 247 -12.06 -16.92 10.42
CA ASN A 247 -11.48 -15.64 9.99
C ASN A 247 -12.25 -14.46 10.57
N TYR A 248 -11.56 -13.47 11.12
CA TYR A 248 -12.18 -12.24 11.62
C TYR A 248 -12.86 -11.46 10.49
N ILE A 249 -14.15 -11.17 10.63
CA ILE A 249 -14.94 -10.38 9.66
C ILE A 249 -15.46 -9.05 10.22
N GLY A 250 -15.25 -8.75 11.51
CA GLY A 250 -15.57 -7.44 12.08
C GLY A 250 -15.90 -7.46 13.57
N ILE A 251 -16.31 -6.28 14.06
CA ILE A 251 -17.00 -6.11 15.34
C ILE A 251 -18.44 -5.76 15.02
N SER A 252 -19.40 -6.58 15.48
CA SER A 252 -20.81 -6.29 15.22
C SER A 252 -21.33 -5.19 16.15
N LYS A 253 -22.07 -4.24 15.55
CA LYS A 253 -22.86 -3.20 16.24
C LYS A 253 -24.36 -3.51 16.23
N HIS A 254 -24.75 -4.68 15.69
CA HIS A 254 -26.14 -5.05 15.40
C HIS A 254 -26.63 -6.28 16.20
N ILE A 255 -25.82 -6.72 17.16
CA ILE A 255 -26.18 -7.70 18.18
C ILE A 255 -25.85 -7.14 19.57
N ASN A 256 -26.64 -7.50 20.57
CA ASN A 256 -26.48 -7.06 21.95
C ASN A 256 -26.33 -8.26 22.92
N GLU A 257 -26.35 -7.98 24.22
CA GLU A 257 -26.26 -9.02 25.26
C GLU A 257 -27.51 -9.91 25.38
N GLU A 258 -28.65 -9.48 24.85
CA GLU A 258 -29.91 -10.23 24.86
C GLU A 258 -29.94 -11.20 23.67
N ASP A 259 -29.50 -10.74 22.49
CA ASP A 259 -29.30 -11.56 21.29
C ASP A 259 -28.46 -12.81 21.62
N ILE A 260 -27.30 -12.65 22.29
CA ILE A 260 -26.42 -13.80 22.64
C ILE A 260 -26.93 -14.66 23.80
N LYS A 261 -27.96 -14.22 24.54
CA LYS A 261 -28.61 -15.00 25.61
C LYS A 261 -29.84 -15.78 25.11
N ASP A 262 -30.37 -15.46 23.93
CA ASP A 262 -31.38 -16.28 23.27
C ASP A 262 -30.77 -17.58 22.74
N SER A 263 -31.11 -18.71 23.38
CA SER A 263 -30.71 -20.05 22.94
C SER A 263 -31.33 -20.48 21.61
N ALA A 264 -32.37 -19.80 21.13
CA ALA A 264 -32.90 -19.96 19.78
C ALA A 264 -32.12 -19.14 18.73
N LEU A 265 -31.20 -18.24 19.12
CA LEU A 265 -30.27 -17.51 18.25
C LEU A 265 -28.84 -18.07 18.33
N PHE A 266 -28.32 -18.37 19.52
CA PHE A 266 -26.93 -18.80 19.70
C PHE A 266 -26.76 -20.06 20.56
N THR A 267 -25.85 -20.93 20.13
CA THR A 267 -25.29 -21.99 20.96
C THR A 267 -24.02 -21.48 21.66
N HIS A 268 -24.11 -21.24 22.97
CA HIS A 268 -22.95 -20.87 23.79
C HIS A 268 -22.06 -22.07 24.10
N ASN A 269 -20.74 -21.93 23.98
CA ASN A 269 -19.77 -22.92 24.45
C ASN A 269 -19.48 -22.69 25.95
N PRO A 270 -19.87 -23.60 26.86
CA PRO A 270 -19.83 -23.36 28.31
C PRO A 270 -18.43 -23.13 28.90
N ASN A 271 -17.36 -23.44 28.16
CA ASN A 271 -15.97 -23.32 28.62
C ASN A 271 -15.22 -22.12 28.01
N THR A 272 -15.89 -21.27 27.21
CA THR A 272 -15.26 -20.15 26.49
C THR A 272 -16.26 -19.00 26.31
N ASN A 273 -15.80 -17.84 25.86
CA ASN A 273 -16.68 -16.72 25.50
C ASN A 273 -17.20 -16.77 24.03
N LEU A 274 -17.33 -17.98 23.47
CA LEU A 274 -17.70 -18.21 22.07
C LEU A 274 -19.16 -18.66 21.93
N TYR A 275 -19.87 -18.02 21.01
CA TYR A 275 -21.29 -18.20 20.70
C TYR A 275 -21.44 -18.52 19.21
N ILE A 276 -22.02 -19.67 18.87
CA ILE A 276 -22.23 -20.08 17.47
C ILE A 276 -23.65 -19.72 17.04
N LEU A 277 -23.78 -18.92 15.97
CA LEU A 277 -25.07 -18.48 15.45
C LEU A 277 -25.84 -19.66 14.80
N THR A 278 -27.07 -19.93 15.24
CA THR A 278 -27.83 -21.14 14.86
C THR A 278 -28.69 -20.99 13.59
N LYS A 279 -28.97 -19.74 13.19
CA LYS A 279 -29.82 -19.32 12.06
C LYS A 279 -29.29 -18.01 11.47
N ASP A 280 -29.47 -17.76 10.19
CA ASP A 280 -29.00 -16.52 9.55
C ASP A 280 -29.60 -15.27 10.23
N LEU A 281 -28.80 -14.22 10.37
CA LEU A 281 -29.20 -12.97 11.02
C LEU A 281 -28.87 -11.76 10.12
N PRO A 282 -29.67 -11.50 9.06
CA PRO A 282 -29.40 -10.47 8.07
C PRO A 282 -29.21 -9.07 8.64
N LYS A 283 -29.91 -8.72 9.74
CA LYS A 283 -29.77 -7.43 10.46
C LYS A 283 -28.33 -7.10 10.87
N ALA A 284 -27.46 -8.11 10.96
CA ALA A 284 -26.08 -8.00 11.40
C ALA A 284 -25.06 -8.52 10.36
N ASN A 285 -25.50 -8.85 9.14
CA ASN A 285 -24.71 -9.53 8.10
C ASN A 285 -24.07 -10.87 8.58
N LEU A 286 -24.76 -11.57 9.48
CA LEU A 286 -24.28 -12.84 10.04
C LEU A 286 -25.03 -14.03 9.44
N LYS A 287 -24.31 -15.15 9.30
CA LYS A 287 -24.79 -16.42 8.75
C LYS A 287 -24.72 -17.52 9.80
N LYS A 288 -25.59 -18.52 9.67
CA LYS A 288 -25.56 -19.74 10.47
C LYS A 288 -24.16 -20.37 10.44
N GLY A 289 -23.60 -20.62 11.61
CA GLY A 289 -22.23 -21.11 11.79
C GLY A 289 -21.17 -20.02 12.01
N ASP A 290 -21.50 -18.73 11.87
CA ASP A 290 -20.61 -17.66 12.34
C ASP A 290 -20.41 -17.76 13.85
N VAL A 291 -19.19 -17.49 14.30
CA VAL A 291 -18.78 -17.57 15.71
C VAL A 291 -18.56 -16.16 16.24
N ILE A 292 -19.32 -15.81 17.27
CA ILE A 292 -19.26 -14.52 17.94
C ILE A 292 -18.47 -14.74 19.23
N ARG A 293 -17.32 -14.05 19.35
CA ARG A 293 -16.62 -13.92 20.62
C ARG A 293 -17.11 -12.68 21.34
N PHE A 294 -17.82 -12.89 22.44
CA PHE A 294 -18.23 -11.80 23.32
C PHE A 294 -17.05 -11.46 24.23
N GLU A 295 -16.48 -10.27 24.10
CA GLU A 295 -15.46 -9.78 25.03
C GLU A 295 -16.05 -8.66 25.87
N SER A 296 -16.00 -8.84 27.18
CA SER A 296 -16.39 -7.89 28.21
C SER A 296 -15.38 -8.02 29.34
N ILE A 297 -15.18 -6.97 30.12
CA ILE A 297 -14.24 -6.98 31.24
C ILE A 297 -15.01 -7.11 32.54
N ASN A 298 -14.55 -7.97 33.45
CA ASN A 298 -15.14 -8.12 34.78
C ASN A 298 -14.41 -7.27 35.83
N GLN A 299 -15.08 -7.02 36.96
CA GLN A 299 -14.52 -6.25 38.08
C GLN A 299 -13.18 -6.81 38.60
N GLY A 300 -13.01 -8.14 38.60
CA GLY A 300 -11.78 -8.80 39.03
C GLY A 300 -10.59 -8.51 38.12
N GLU A 301 -10.82 -8.44 36.81
CA GLU A 301 -9.82 -8.02 35.83
C GLU A 301 -9.46 -6.54 36.00
N LEU A 302 -10.44 -5.64 36.13
CA LEU A 302 -10.16 -4.23 36.41
C LEU A 302 -9.40 -4.04 37.73
N LEU A 303 -9.79 -4.75 38.80
CA LEU A 303 -9.06 -4.75 40.07
C LEU A 303 -7.66 -5.33 39.94
N GLN A 304 -7.44 -6.35 39.11
CA GLN A 304 -6.11 -6.89 38.85
C GLN A 304 -5.26 -5.91 38.02
N THR A 305 -5.82 -5.23 37.02
CA THR A 305 -5.13 -4.20 36.22
C THR A 305 -4.81 -2.97 37.06
N ALA A 306 -5.73 -2.47 37.88
CA ALA A 306 -5.46 -1.39 38.83
C ALA A 306 -4.39 -1.82 39.85
N LYS A 307 -4.52 -2.97 40.51
CA LYS A 307 -3.46 -3.52 41.39
C LYS A 307 -2.14 -3.75 40.68
N PHE A 308 -2.17 -4.09 39.40
CA PHE A 308 -0.97 -4.23 38.59
C PHE A 308 -0.37 -2.87 38.28
N LEU A 309 -1.15 -1.81 38.06
CA LEU A 309 -0.64 -0.44 38.08
C LEU A 309 -0.20 -0.02 39.50
N LYS A 310 -0.66 -0.69 40.59
CA LYS A 310 0.06 -0.69 41.90
C LYS A 310 1.42 -1.35 41.87
N GLY A 311 1.65 -2.23 40.93
CA GLY A 311 3.00 -2.59 40.52
C GLY A 311 3.84 -1.39 40.07
N GLU A 312 3.30 -0.25 39.60
CA GLU A 312 4.03 0.53 38.55
C GLU A 312 4.10 2.10 38.50
N LEU A 313 3.19 2.91 39.09
CA LEU A 313 3.25 4.40 39.03
C LEU A 313 3.68 5.15 40.33
N LYS A 314 4.77 4.75 41.02
CA LYS A 314 5.07 5.24 42.40
C LYS A 314 5.67 6.63 42.39
N GLY A 315 5.04 7.54 43.13
CA GLY A 315 5.48 8.93 43.20
C GLY A 315 5.19 9.71 41.92
N LYS A 316 4.36 9.17 41.01
CA LYS A 316 3.79 9.89 39.87
C LYS A 316 2.32 10.17 40.18
N GLU A 317 1.93 11.44 40.20
CA GLU A 317 0.50 11.79 40.14
C GLU A 317 -0.06 11.44 38.76
N HIS A 318 -1.34 11.05 38.72
CA HIS A 318 -2.03 10.60 37.51
C HIS A 318 -3.54 10.57 37.71
N ARG A 319 -4.28 10.88 36.64
CA ARG A 319 -5.73 10.70 36.54
C ARG A 319 -6.08 9.26 36.17
N ILE A 320 -7.31 8.85 36.45
CA ILE A 320 -7.92 7.63 35.88
C ILE A 320 -9.13 8.02 35.03
N ILE A 321 -9.00 7.82 33.72
CA ILE A 321 -10.03 8.09 32.73
C ILE A 321 -10.69 6.77 32.31
N PHE A 322 -12.00 6.75 32.18
CA PHE A 322 -12.74 5.56 31.74
C PHE A 322 -13.16 5.66 30.26
N TYR A 323 -12.82 4.64 29.47
CA TYR A 323 -13.23 4.51 28.08
C TYR A 323 -14.41 3.52 28.00
N HIS A 324 -15.65 3.93 27.70
CA HIS A 324 -16.16 5.26 27.30
C HIS A 324 -17.43 5.64 28.08
N LEU A 325 -17.81 6.93 28.02
CA LEU A 325 -19.08 7.43 28.54
C LEU A 325 -20.22 6.97 27.62
N ASP A 326 -20.89 5.91 28.03
CA ASP A 326 -21.91 5.24 27.23
C ASP A 326 -22.91 4.47 28.10
N GLN A 327 -24.21 4.70 27.93
CA GLN A 327 -25.28 4.05 28.69
C GLN A 327 -25.16 2.51 28.75
N ALA A 328 -24.98 1.86 27.59
CA ALA A 328 -24.91 0.39 27.48
C ALA A 328 -23.62 -0.21 28.07
N THR A 329 -22.64 0.64 28.35
CA THR A 329 -21.36 0.31 28.98
C THR A 329 -21.44 0.52 30.51
N LEU A 330 -22.01 1.65 30.95
CA LEU A 330 -22.18 2.00 32.36
C LEU A 330 -23.14 1.06 33.10
N ALA A 331 -24.15 0.51 32.41
CA ALA A 331 -25.11 -0.44 33.00
C ALA A 331 -24.46 -1.71 33.61
N ASN A 332 -23.24 -2.07 33.17
CA ASN A 332 -22.53 -3.28 33.60
C ASN A 332 -21.51 -3.04 34.73
N HIS A 333 -21.27 -1.80 35.15
CA HIS A 333 -20.26 -1.45 36.16
C HIS A 333 -20.83 -0.47 37.19
N GLY A 334 -20.92 -0.88 38.46
CA GLY A 334 -21.47 -0.01 39.50
C GLY A 334 -20.55 1.18 39.79
N ASN A 335 -21.10 2.39 39.94
CA ASN A 335 -20.31 3.59 40.26
C ASN A 335 -19.47 3.44 41.55
N ALA A 336 -20.02 2.73 42.55
CA ALA A 336 -19.32 2.37 43.80
C ALA A 336 -18.20 1.32 43.63
N GLU A 337 -18.12 0.66 42.49
CA GLU A 337 -17.08 -0.33 42.15
C GLU A 337 -15.86 0.35 41.54
N LEU A 338 -16.10 1.30 40.62
CA LEU A 338 -15.07 2.12 40.00
C LEU A 338 -14.28 2.94 41.03
N GLN A 339 -14.96 3.39 42.11
CA GLN A 339 -14.32 4.03 43.26
C GLN A 339 -13.30 3.12 44.00
N LYS A 340 -13.48 1.78 44.00
CA LYS A 340 -12.56 0.85 44.69
C LYS A 340 -11.22 0.68 43.97
N LEU A 341 -11.17 0.93 42.66
CA LEU A 341 -9.96 0.79 41.84
C LEU A 341 -8.88 1.81 42.22
N LEU A 342 -9.29 3.01 42.65
CA LEU A 342 -8.43 4.18 42.87
C LEU A 342 -7.38 4.02 43.99
N LEU A 343 -7.49 3.01 44.87
CA LEU A 343 -6.58 2.88 46.03
C LEU A 343 -5.18 2.33 45.68
N LEU A 344 -4.87 2.02 44.41
CA LEU A 344 -3.80 1.09 44.07
C LEU A 344 -2.94 1.51 42.84
N SER A 345 -1.84 2.28 43.02
CA SER A 345 -0.84 2.60 41.96
C SER A 345 0.64 2.82 42.48
N SER A 346 1.72 2.11 42.03
CA SER A 346 3.12 2.15 42.59
C SER A 346 4.39 1.50 41.86
N THR A 347 4.99 0.36 42.27
CA THR A 347 6.47 0.29 42.51
C THR A 347 7.57 0.01 41.42
N THR A 348 7.43 -0.42 40.15
CA THR A 348 8.49 -1.26 39.46
C THR A 348 9.16 -0.83 38.12
N LEU A 349 8.45 -0.73 36.98
CA LEU A 349 8.85 -0.80 35.55
C LEU A 349 10.19 -0.14 35.13
N ALA A 350 11.24 -0.93 34.81
CA ALA A 350 12.55 -0.39 34.37
C ALA A 350 13.23 -0.92 33.06
N PHE A 351 13.25 -2.23 32.76
CA PHE A 351 14.39 -2.83 32.01
C PHE A 351 14.21 -3.37 30.55
N PHE A 352 13.05 -3.35 29.88
CA PHE A 352 12.81 -4.31 28.78
C PHE A 352 13.20 -3.89 27.33
N PHE A 353 12.61 -2.85 26.72
CA PHE A 353 12.60 -2.74 25.24
C PHE A 353 13.82 -1.98 24.63
N GLY A 354 15.00 -2.59 24.62
CA GLY A 354 16.12 -2.06 23.84
C GLY A 354 16.05 -2.33 22.32
N GLU A 355 15.40 -3.43 21.92
CA GLU A 355 15.86 -4.21 20.75
C GLU A 355 14.99 -4.14 19.48
N ILE A 356 13.70 -3.81 19.61
CA ILE A 356 12.70 -4.00 18.52
C ILE A 356 12.81 -2.92 17.41
N ALA A 357 13.73 -1.97 17.52
CA ALA A 357 13.81 -0.80 16.65
C ALA A 357 14.12 -1.08 15.18
N THR A 358 14.89 -2.13 14.91
CA THR A 358 15.94 -1.99 13.87
C THR A 358 15.53 -2.52 12.49
N ASN A 359 14.47 -3.32 12.41
CA ASN A 359 14.29 -4.28 11.29
C ASN A 359 13.16 -3.97 10.28
N ILE A 360 12.40 -2.88 10.41
CA ILE A 360 11.09 -2.71 9.71
C ILE A 360 11.10 -1.66 8.57
N ALA A 361 12.19 -0.92 8.36
CA ALA A 361 12.15 0.39 7.69
C ALA A 361 12.57 0.45 6.19
N CYS A 362 12.77 -0.67 5.48
CA CYS A 362 13.29 -0.66 4.10
C CYS A 362 12.59 -1.70 3.19
N GLY A 363 11.80 -1.25 2.21
CA GLY A 363 11.22 -2.06 1.15
C GLY A 363 10.55 -1.17 0.06
N PRO A 364 10.52 -1.59 -1.21
CA PRO A 364 9.97 -0.77 -2.31
C PRO A 364 8.45 -0.89 -2.47
N GLU A 365 7.85 0.08 -3.17
CA GLU A 365 6.43 0.09 -3.58
C GLU A 365 6.25 -0.47 -5.01
N VAL A 366 5.01 -0.72 -5.42
CA VAL A 366 4.67 -1.49 -6.63
C VAL A 366 3.70 -0.72 -7.54
N ASP A 367 3.92 -0.76 -8.85
CA ASP A 367 3.08 -0.06 -9.85
C ASP A 367 1.65 -0.69 -9.90
N PRO A 368 0.57 0.12 -9.74
CA PRO A 368 -0.81 -0.36 -9.69
C PRO A 368 -1.40 -0.75 -11.05
N TYR A 369 -0.66 -0.60 -12.15
CA TYR A 369 -1.02 -1.06 -13.49
C TYR A 369 -0.12 -2.21 -13.99
N ASP A 370 0.96 -2.53 -13.25
CA ASP A 370 1.81 -3.73 -13.43
C ASP A 370 1.46 -4.86 -12.42
N ASN A 371 0.24 -4.86 -11.89
CA ASN A 371 -0.18 -5.76 -10.81
C ASN A 371 -0.92 -7.04 -11.25
N GLN A 372 -1.16 -7.22 -12.55
CA GLN A 372 -1.80 -8.43 -13.09
C GLN A 372 -1.18 -8.84 -14.44
N THR A 373 -0.88 -10.14 -14.59
CA THR A 373 -0.46 -10.70 -15.88
C THR A 373 -1.69 -10.87 -16.76
N THR A 374 -1.95 -9.92 -17.65
CA THR A 374 -3.03 -9.97 -18.64
C THR A 374 -2.52 -10.24 -20.06
N TYR A 375 -3.34 -10.93 -20.86
CA TYR A 375 -3.22 -11.07 -22.32
C TYR A 375 -4.55 -10.81 -23.04
N TYR A 376 -5.50 -10.15 -22.37
CA TYR A 376 -6.83 -9.84 -22.90
C TYR A 376 -7.03 -8.33 -22.95
N LEU A 377 -7.07 -7.77 -24.17
CA LEU A 377 -7.22 -6.33 -24.40
C LEU A 377 -8.49 -5.80 -23.71
N PRO A 378 -8.38 -4.78 -22.85
CA PRO A 378 -9.56 -4.16 -22.26
C PRO A 378 -10.28 -3.25 -23.28
N ASN A 379 -11.54 -2.96 -22.98
CA ASN A 379 -12.42 -2.13 -23.80
C ASN A 379 -12.47 -2.56 -25.29
N LEU A 380 -12.65 -3.86 -25.57
CA LEU A 380 -12.90 -4.36 -26.93
C LEU A 380 -14.06 -3.61 -27.64
N GLU A 381 -14.98 -3.10 -26.83
CA GLU A 381 -15.98 -2.08 -27.13
C GLU A 381 -15.74 -0.93 -26.13
N ASP A 382 -15.81 0.35 -26.56
CA ASP A 382 -15.70 1.49 -25.64
C ASP A 382 -16.71 2.59 -25.94
N ASN A 383 -17.82 2.57 -25.18
CA ASN A 383 -18.81 3.64 -25.16
C ASN A 383 -18.62 4.53 -23.91
N GLY A 384 -17.36 4.84 -23.56
CA GLY A 384 -16.98 5.60 -22.38
C GLY A 384 -17.03 4.79 -21.09
N PHE A 385 -16.68 3.51 -21.13
CA PHE A 385 -16.65 2.63 -19.96
C PHE A 385 -15.21 2.33 -19.48
N SER A 386 -14.22 2.98 -20.07
CA SER A 386 -12.79 2.88 -19.74
C SER A 386 -12.42 3.02 -18.26
N ALA A 387 -13.00 3.99 -17.56
CA ALA A 387 -12.79 4.17 -16.12
C ALA A 387 -13.22 2.96 -15.26
N PHE A 388 -13.95 2.00 -15.84
CA PHE A 388 -14.50 0.81 -15.18
C PHE A 388 -13.93 -0.50 -15.74
N GLN A 389 -12.69 -0.49 -16.26
CA GLN A 389 -11.90 -1.72 -16.41
C GLN A 389 -11.67 -2.40 -15.05
N PHE A 390 -11.34 -3.69 -15.05
CA PHE A 390 -11.04 -4.40 -13.81
C PHE A 390 -9.54 -4.33 -13.50
N ILE A 391 -9.22 -3.63 -12.40
CA ILE A 391 -7.96 -3.78 -11.68
C ILE A 391 -8.26 -4.09 -10.19
N PRO A 392 -7.55 -5.04 -9.57
CA PRO A 392 -8.01 -5.63 -8.31
C PRO A 392 -7.84 -4.79 -7.03
N TYR A 393 -7.11 -3.65 -7.02
CA TYR A 393 -6.86 -2.84 -5.80
C TYR A 393 -7.31 -1.37 -5.86
N GLN A 394 -7.88 -0.91 -6.97
CA GLN A 394 -8.41 0.45 -7.11
C GLN A 394 -9.93 0.43 -7.34
N PHE A 395 -10.59 1.54 -7.02
CA PHE A 395 -12.05 1.70 -7.19
C PHE A 395 -12.46 1.92 -8.65
N LEU A 396 -11.59 2.55 -9.43
CA LEU A 396 -11.69 2.88 -10.84
C LEU A 396 -10.34 2.59 -11.50
N TYR A 397 -10.32 2.40 -12.83
CA TYR A 397 -9.07 2.31 -13.61
C TYR A 397 -8.46 3.69 -13.90
N THR A 398 -9.31 4.72 -13.97
CA THR A 398 -8.92 6.13 -14.03
C THR A 398 -10.06 6.99 -13.48
N GLU A 399 -9.74 8.12 -12.86
CA GLU A 399 -10.74 9.11 -12.42
C GLU A 399 -11.13 10.09 -13.54
N GLU A 400 -10.48 10.02 -14.71
CA GLU A 400 -10.80 10.87 -15.86
C GLU A 400 -12.18 10.50 -16.46
N ALA A 401 -13.10 11.47 -16.46
CA ALA A 401 -14.44 11.28 -17.02
C ALA A 401 -14.39 11.11 -18.55
N PRO A 402 -15.12 10.13 -19.13
CA PRO A 402 -15.03 9.79 -20.56
C PRO A 402 -15.60 10.87 -21.50
N ALA A 403 -16.29 11.88 -20.96
CA ALA A 403 -16.75 13.06 -21.69
C ALA A 403 -16.75 14.27 -20.76
N LYS A 404 -16.52 15.48 -21.32
CA LYS A 404 -16.44 16.72 -20.54
C LYS A 404 -17.78 17.45 -20.51
N GLU A 405 -18.31 17.69 -19.30
CA GLU A 405 -19.56 18.44 -19.09
C GLU A 405 -19.53 19.84 -19.74
N SER A 406 -18.34 20.46 -19.79
CA SER A 406 -18.11 21.78 -20.41
C SER A 406 -18.39 21.81 -21.91
N LEU A 407 -17.89 20.82 -22.65
CA LEU A 407 -18.09 20.69 -24.10
C LEU A 407 -19.56 20.39 -24.43
N ILE A 408 -20.18 19.44 -23.71
CA ILE A 408 -21.59 19.07 -23.92
C ILE A 408 -22.51 20.27 -23.65
N ASN A 409 -22.25 21.06 -22.59
CA ASN A 409 -22.99 22.30 -22.36
C ASN A 409 -22.78 23.31 -23.51
N ALA A 410 -21.54 23.47 -23.97
CA ALA A 410 -21.18 24.40 -25.04
C ALA A 410 -21.82 24.04 -26.39
N GLU A 411 -21.84 22.77 -26.77
CA GLU A 411 -22.56 22.25 -27.95
C GLU A 411 -24.06 22.51 -27.86
N THR A 412 -24.65 22.29 -26.68
CA THR A 412 -26.07 22.58 -26.43
C THR A 412 -26.38 24.08 -26.57
N TRP A 413 -25.46 24.96 -26.16
CA TRP A 413 -25.58 26.42 -26.38
C TRP A 413 -25.46 26.82 -27.86
N VAL A 414 -24.54 26.22 -28.62
CA VAL A 414 -24.42 26.44 -30.08
C VAL A 414 -25.69 25.98 -30.79
N LYS A 415 -26.26 24.84 -30.40
CA LYS A 415 -27.51 24.31 -30.95
C LYS A 415 -28.72 25.23 -30.70
N HIS A 416 -28.73 25.99 -29.61
CA HIS A 416 -29.78 26.97 -29.30
C HIS A 416 -29.57 28.32 -30.02
N LEU A 417 -28.33 28.84 -30.02
CA LEU A 417 -28.03 30.18 -30.56
C LEU A 417 -27.78 30.20 -32.08
N GLY A 418 -27.42 29.08 -32.69
CA GLY A 418 -27.11 28.97 -34.12
C GLY A 418 -25.63 28.78 -34.43
N SER A 419 -25.36 28.31 -35.65
CA SER A 419 -24.03 27.86 -36.11
C SER A 419 -22.98 28.95 -36.27
N GLN A 420 -23.34 30.23 -36.11
CA GLN A 420 -22.39 31.33 -36.00
C GLN A 420 -21.61 31.32 -34.66
N VAL A 421 -22.12 30.63 -33.64
CA VAL A 421 -21.47 30.46 -32.34
C VAL A 421 -20.57 29.21 -32.37
N LYS A 422 -19.35 29.32 -31.84
CA LYS A 422 -18.37 28.22 -31.78
C LYS A 422 -18.35 27.57 -30.39
N VAL A 423 -18.30 26.24 -30.33
CA VAL A 423 -18.23 25.45 -29.08
C VAL A 423 -17.08 25.92 -28.18
N LYS A 424 -15.88 26.11 -28.76
CA LYS A 424 -14.69 26.61 -28.05
C LYS A 424 -14.89 27.99 -27.44
N ASP A 425 -15.63 28.88 -28.11
CA ASP A 425 -15.87 30.25 -27.66
C ASP A 425 -16.85 30.25 -26.47
N VAL A 426 -17.86 29.38 -26.50
CA VAL A 426 -18.76 29.14 -25.35
C VAL A 426 -17.98 28.55 -24.17
N GLU A 427 -17.18 27.50 -24.39
CA GLU A 427 -16.40 26.88 -23.33
C GLU A 427 -15.40 27.87 -22.70
N GLN A 428 -14.69 28.65 -23.52
CA GLN A 428 -13.78 29.71 -23.07
C GLN A 428 -14.49 30.70 -22.15
N LEU A 429 -15.67 31.21 -22.54
CA LEU A 429 -16.36 32.25 -21.76
C LEU A 429 -17.13 31.68 -20.56
N MET A 430 -17.71 30.48 -20.66
CA MET A 430 -18.48 29.87 -19.58
C MET A 430 -17.60 29.24 -18.50
N TYR A 431 -16.50 28.56 -18.86
CA TYR A 431 -15.72 27.77 -17.90
C TYR A 431 -14.31 28.32 -17.64
N ASN A 432 -13.69 28.96 -18.64
CA ASN A 432 -12.30 29.40 -18.57
C ASN A 432 -12.11 30.93 -18.42
N SER A 433 -13.18 31.67 -18.10
CA SER A 433 -13.12 33.13 -17.88
C SER A 433 -13.29 33.49 -16.40
N ASN A 434 -12.54 34.50 -15.95
CA ASN A 434 -12.64 35.00 -14.57
C ASN A 434 -13.83 35.96 -14.41
N ALA A 435 -14.20 36.27 -13.17
CA ALA A 435 -15.34 37.13 -12.86
C ALA A 435 -15.26 38.53 -13.48
N ALA A 436 -14.07 39.13 -13.63
CA ALA A 436 -13.92 40.42 -14.28
C ALA A 436 -14.17 40.33 -15.80
N THR A 437 -13.67 39.28 -16.47
CA THR A 437 -13.95 38.99 -17.87
C THR A 437 -15.44 38.73 -18.11
N ALA A 438 -16.09 37.98 -17.22
CA ALA A 438 -17.54 37.73 -17.29
C ALA A 438 -18.37 39.00 -17.07
N ASN A 439 -17.96 39.89 -16.16
CA ASN A 439 -18.65 41.16 -15.90
C ASN A 439 -18.60 42.15 -17.08
N LEU A 440 -17.72 41.97 -18.06
CA LEU A 440 -17.78 42.75 -19.31
C LEU A 440 -19.04 42.43 -20.12
N ALA A 441 -19.55 41.20 -20.06
CA ALA A 441 -20.85 40.81 -20.62
C ALA A 441 -22.04 41.26 -19.75
N SER A 442 -21.81 41.66 -18.50
CA SER A 442 -22.86 42.12 -17.57
C SER A 442 -23.16 43.61 -17.68
N ASN A 443 -22.23 44.39 -18.24
CA ASN A 443 -22.27 45.84 -18.13
C ASN A 443 -23.35 46.40 -19.07
N GLN A 444 -24.41 47.00 -18.50
CA GLN A 444 -25.54 47.53 -19.27
C GLN A 444 -25.19 48.77 -20.12
N GLN A 445 -24.03 49.39 -19.87
CA GLN A 445 -23.53 50.49 -20.69
C GLN A 445 -23.01 49.95 -22.02
N LYS A 446 -23.85 50.05 -23.07
CA LYS A 446 -23.50 49.66 -24.46
C LYS A 446 -22.21 50.32 -24.98
N SER A 447 -21.83 51.46 -24.42
CA SER A 447 -20.56 52.16 -24.68
C SER A 447 -19.30 51.39 -24.25
N ALA A 448 -19.40 50.40 -23.36
CA ALA A 448 -18.28 49.54 -23.00
C ALA A 448 -17.99 48.45 -24.05
N TRP A 449 -19.01 48.07 -24.84
CA TRP A 449 -18.91 46.96 -25.80
C TRP A 449 -18.12 47.32 -27.07
N THR A 450 -17.84 48.61 -27.30
CA THR A 450 -16.94 49.08 -28.37
C THR A 450 -15.45 48.94 -28.02
N SER A 451 -15.12 48.62 -26.76
CA SER A 451 -13.74 48.51 -26.26
C SER A 451 -13.52 47.22 -25.45
N LEU A 452 -13.89 46.08 -26.05
CA LEU A 452 -13.63 44.76 -25.47
C LEU A 452 -12.12 44.42 -25.49
N PRO A 453 -11.56 43.84 -24.41
CA PRO A 453 -10.18 43.34 -24.38
C PRO A 453 -9.93 42.30 -25.47
N ASP A 454 -8.73 42.32 -26.07
CA ASP A 454 -8.38 41.47 -27.22
C ASP A 454 -8.54 39.96 -26.96
N SER A 455 -8.49 39.52 -25.69
CA SER A 455 -8.75 38.12 -25.28
C SER A 455 -10.19 37.64 -25.48
N ILE A 456 -11.17 38.54 -25.63
CA ILE A 456 -12.60 38.23 -25.87
C ILE A 456 -13.21 38.98 -27.08
N LYS A 457 -12.49 39.94 -27.67
CA LYS A 457 -12.91 40.83 -28.77
C LYS A 457 -13.36 40.12 -30.05
N GLY A 458 -13.03 38.84 -30.22
CA GLY A 458 -13.47 37.97 -31.33
C GLY A 458 -14.33 36.77 -30.92
N ASN A 459 -14.77 36.69 -29.66
CA ASN A 459 -15.52 35.55 -29.13
C ASN A 459 -16.98 35.56 -29.64
N THR A 460 -17.34 34.57 -30.47
CA THR A 460 -18.64 34.50 -31.17
C THR A 460 -19.84 34.36 -30.23
N PHE A 461 -19.66 33.72 -29.08
CA PHE A 461 -20.70 33.58 -28.06
C PHE A 461 -20.99 34.93 -27.39
N LEU A 462 -19.95 35.64 -26.94
CA LEU A 462 -20.08 36.99 -26.36
C LEU A 462 -20.78 37.95 -27.33
N SER A 463 -20.33 38.01 -28.59
CA SER A 463 -20.91 38.87 -29.62
C SER A 463 -22.39 38.58 -29.87
N THR A 464 -22.81 37.32 -29.73
CA THR A 464 -24.22 36.91 -29.87
C THR A 464 -25.05 37.35 -28.66
N LEU A 465 -24.54 37.23 -27.43
CA LEU A 465 -25.27 37.65 -26.21
C LEU A 465 -25.49 39.17 -26.11
N ILE A 466 -24.65 39.98 -26.76
CA ILE A 466 -24.73 41.45 -26.73
C ILE A 466 -25.40 42.07 -27.97
N ASP A 467 -25.93 41.26 -28.89
CA ASP A 467 -26.53 41.72 -30.15
C ASP A 467 -27.88 42.47 -29.98
N GLY A 468 -28.47 42.42 -28.78
CA GLY A 468 -29.76 43.03 -28.46
C GLY A 468 -30.99 42.20 -28.82
N LYS A 469 -30.81 40.97 -29.32
CA LYS A 469 -31.87 39.98 -29.54
C LYS A 469 -31.85 38.91 -28.46
N HIS A 470 -30.67 38.42 -28.10
CA HIS A 470 -30.47 37.33 -27.12
C HIS A 470 -30.41 37.82 -25.66
N GLU A 471 -31.27 38.78 -25.31
CA GLU A 471 -31.22 39.43 -24.00
C GLU A 471 -31.61 38.50 -22.84
N ALA A 472 -32.49 37.52 -23.11
CA ALA A 472 -32.91 36.51 -22.13
C ALA A 472 -31.79 35.49 -21.86
N GLU A 473 -31.08 35.07 -22.89
CA GLU A 473 -29.89 34.24 -22.82
C GLU A 473 -28.75 34.94 -22.08
N ARG A 474 -28.53 36.24 -22.36
CA ARG A 474 -27.57 37.07 -21.62
C ARG A 474 -27.96 37.19 -20.14
N ALA A 475 -29.25 37.36 -19.84
CA ALA A 475 -29.75 37.40 -18.46
C ALA A 475 -29.53 36.08 -17.72
N TYR A 476 -29.75 34.92 -18.38
CA TYR A 476 -29.44 33.61 -17.79
C TYR A 476 -27.93 33.38 -17.62
N PHE A 477 -27.11 33.72 -18.62
CA PHE A 477 -25.64 33.65 -18.49
C PHE A 477 -25.16 34.49 -17.30
N MET A 478 -25.67 35.72 -17.16
CA MET A 478 -25.31 36.57 -16.03
C MET A 478 -25.84 36.09 -14.68
N PHE A 479 -27.02 35.47 -14.64
CA PHE A 479 -27.46 34.76 -13.45
C PHE A 479 -26.46 33.64 -13.08
N THR A 480 -26.01 32.83 -14.05
CA THR A 480 -25.03 31.77 -13.78
C THR A 480 -23.68 32.31 -13.29
N LYS A 481 -23.21 33.44 -13.83
CA LYS A 481 -21.97 34.06 -13.36
C LYS A 481 -22.09 34.73 -11.98
N LYS A 482 -23.28 35.20 -11.59
CA LYS A 482 -23.51 35.75 -10.24
C LYS A 482 -23.47 34.66 -9.15
N GLN A 483 -23.99 33.46 -9.40
CA GLN A 483 -23.98 32.37 -8.42
C GLN A 483 -22.62 31.67 -8.26
N GLU A 484 -21.72 31.76 -9.25
CA GLU A 484 -20.45 31.02 -9.27
C GLU A 484 -19.58 31.24 -8.01
N PRO A 485 -19.23 32.48 -7.59
CA PRO A 485 -18.37 32.67 -6.41
C PRO A 485 -19.00 32.22 -5.08
N ILE A 486 -20.32 32.04 -5.04
CA ILE A 486 -21.09 31.66 -3.83
C ILE A 486 -21.33 30.14 -3.80
N THR A 487 -21.42 29.50 -4.97
CA THR A 487 -21.71 28.05 -5.11
C THR A 487 -20.48 27.20 -5.42
N ASN A 488 -19.45 27.77 -6.04
CA ASN A 488 -18.19 27.11 -6.40
C ASN A 488 -17.06 27.44 -5.40
N ILE A 489 -17.40 27.53 -4.11
CA ILE A 489 -16.40 27.65 -3.04
C ILE A 489 -15.68 26.31 -2.94
N GLN A 490 -14.37 26.32 -3.17
CA GLN A 490 -13.53 25.13 -3.03
C GLN A 490 -13.68 24.56 -1.62
N HIS A 491 -13.97 23.25 -1.50
CA HIS A 491 -14.21 22.64 -0.20
C HIS A 491 -12.93 22.58 0.63
N ASN A 492 -12.74 23.56 1.49
CA ASN A 492 -11.71 23.52 2.52
C ASN A 492 -12.19 22.66 3.68
N TYR A 493 -11.74 21.41 3.73
CA TYR A 493 -12.05 20.48 4.83
C TYR A 493 -11.74 21.05 6.23
N TRP A 494 -10.78 21.97 6.32
CA TRP A 494 -10.33 22.59 7.58
C TRP A 494 -11.17 23.79 8.04
N ASP A 495 -12.20 24.15 7.29
CA ASP A 495 -13.08 25.30 7.54
C ASP A 495 -14.51 24.80 7.78
N PRO A 496 -15.22 25.23 8.84
CA PRO A 496 -16.60 24.84 9.11
C PRO A 496 -17.62 25.45 8.13
N ASP A 497 -17.54 25.05 6.86
CA ASP A 497 -18.52 25.22 5.78
C ASP A 497 -19.03 26.66 5.60
N THR A 498 -18.10 27.58 5.25
CA THR A 498 -18.29 29.03 5.06
C THR A 498 -19.28 29.47 3.97
N ARG A 499 -20.04 28.55 3.35
CA ARG A 499 -21.07 28.87 2.37
C ARG A 499 -22.24 29.61 3.01
N ASN A 500 -22.62 30.74 2.44
CA ASN A 500 -23.80 31.50 2.85
C ASN A 500 -25.09 30.82 2.36
N PHE A 501 -25.56 29.79 3.08
CA PHE A 501 -26.76 29.01 2.72
C PHE A 501 -28.00 29.89 2.47
N LYS A 502 -28.15 30.99 3.22
CA LYS A 502 -29.25 31.94 3.04
C LYS A 502 -29.20 32.62 1.66
N GLU A 503 -28.02 33.07 1.23
CA GLU A 503 -27.83 33.70 -0.07
C GLU A 503 -27.93 32.71 -1.24
N ILE A 504 -27.46 31.46 -1.04
CA ILE A 504 -27.67 30.36 -1.99
C ILE A 504 -29.18 30.09 -2.18
N THR A 505 -29.95 30.06 -1.09
CA THR A 505 -31.40 29.87 -1.12
C THR A 505 -32.13 31.06 -1.76
N GLN A 506 -31.70 32.31 -1.50
CA GLN A 506 -32.24 33.50 -2.18
C GLN A 506 -31.97 33.48 -3.70
N LEU A 507 -30.82 32.96 -4.14
CA LEU A 507 -30.56 32.72 -5.56
C LEU A 507 -31.46 31.60 -6.13
N ALA A 508 -31.79 30.57 -5.34
CA ALA A 508 -32.72 29.51 -5.74
C ALA A 508 -34.14 30.06 -5.96
N GLU A 509 -34.62 30.91 -5.05
CA GLU A 509 -35.91 31.62 -5.17
C GLU A 509 -35.95 32.51 -6.41
N LEU A 510 -34.88 33.27 -6.67
CA LEU A 510 -34.76 34.11 -7.86
C LEU A 510 -34.76 33.29 -9.15
N ALA A 511 -34.16 32.09 -9.16
CA ALA A 511 -34.24 31.17 -10.30
C ALA A 511 -35.66 30.60 -10.49
N GLU A 512 -36.34 30.19 -9.41
CA GLU A 512 -37.72 29.69 -9.44
C GLU A 512 -38.69 30.73 -10.03
N GLN A 513 -38.52 32.00 -9.66
CA GLN A 513 -39.29 33.14 -10.19
C GLN A 513 -39.08 33.39 -11.69
N GLN A 514 -38.02 32.87 -12.32
CA GLN A 514 -37.84 33.00 -13.77
C GLN A 514 -38.52 31.86 -14.55
N ILE A 515 -38.73 30.68 -13.95
CA ILE A 515 -39.21 29.47 -14.68
C ILE A 515 -40.52 29.75 -15.42
N SER A 516 -41.49 30.38 -14.76
CA SER A 516 -42.82 30.66 -15.34
C SER A 516 -42.85 31.79 -16.37
N LYS A 517 -41.72 32.48 -16.63
CA LYS A 517 -41.61 33.51 -17.68
C LYS A 517 -41.34 32.93 -19.07
N TYR A 518 -40.92 31.67 -19.14
CA TYR A 518 -40.53 31.00 -20.39
C TYR A 518 -41.49 29.85 -20.73
N PRO A 519 -41.72 29.54 -22.02
CA PRO A 519 -42.56 28.42 -22.42
C PRO A 519 -42.06 27.08 -21.83
N LYS A 520 -42.98 26.21 -21.41
CA LYS A 520 -42.63 24.88 -20.87
C LYS A 520 -41.78 24.11 -21.88
N ASN A 521 -40.71 23.48 -21.39
CA ASN A 521 -39.69 22.75 -22.17
C ASN A 521 -38.83 23.62 -23.11
N SER A 522 -38.86 24.95 -23.03
CA SER A 522 -37.86 25.78 -23.70
C SER A 522 -36.49 25.69 -23.00
N PHE A 523 -35.42 25.96 -23.74
CA PHE A 523 -34.03 25.98 -23.27
C PHE A 523 -33.86 26.76 -21.94
N LEU A 524 -34.42 27.97 -21.85
CA LEU A 524 -34.35 28.80 -20.65
C LEU A 524 -35.26 28.30 -19.52
N TYR A 525 -36.43 27.73 -19.82
CA TYR A 525 -37.30 27.09 -18.81
C TYR A 525 -36.58 25.93 -18.11
N ILE A 526 -35.97 25.03 -18.90
CA ILE A 526 -35.21 23.87 -18.38
C ILE A 526 -34.01 24.36 -17.58
N ARG A 527 -33.25 25.32 -18.10
CA ARG A 527 -32.04 25.85 -17.45
C ARG A 527 -32.32 26.60 -16.14
N TYR A 528 -33.35 27.45 -16.07
CA TYR A 528 -33.73 28.09 -14.79
C TYR A 528 -34.26 27.08 -13.78
N ALA A 529 -35.05 26.08 -14.20
CA ALA A 529 -35.51 25.03 -13.30
C ALA A 529 -34.35 24.17 -12.76
N TYR A 530 -33.35 23.86 -13.60
CA TYR A 530 -32.13 23.17 -13.18
C TYR A 530 -31.35 23.98 -12.13
N GLN A 531 -31.17 25.29 -12.35
CA GLN A 531 -30.47 26.12 -11.36
C GLN A 531 -31.26 26.23 -10.05
N ALA A 532 -32.58 26.40 -10.09
CA ALA A 532 -33.41 26.42 -8.88
C ALA A 532 -33.25 25.12 -8.06
N ALA A 533 -33.38 23.94 -8.70
CA ALA A 533 -33.17 22.66 -8.04
C ALA A 533 -31.74 22.51 -7.49
N ARG A 534 -30.71 22.84 -8.28
CA ARG A 534 -29.29 22.81 -7.87
C ARG A 534 -29.01 23.73 -6.68
N LEU A 535 -29.56 24.94 -6.69
CA LEU A 535 -29.34 25.93 -5.64
C LEU A 535 -30.05 25.55 -4.35
N TYR A 536 -31.29 25.05 -4.39
CA TYR A 536 -31.94 24.51 -3.17
C TYR A 536 -31.16 23.32 -2.58
N LEU A 537 -30.64 22.40 -3.41
CA LEU A 537 -29.76 21.32 -2.95
C LEU A 537 -28.49 21.87 -2.25
N PHE A 538 -27.85 22.87 -2.82
CA PHE A 538 -26.64 23.50 -2.26
C PHE A 538 -26.95 24.33 -1.01
N GLY A 539 -28.15 24.93 -0.93
CA GLY A 539 -28.71 25.60 0.24
C GLY A 539 -29.07 24.67 1.39
N LYS A 540 -29.00 23.34 1.18
CA LYS A 540 -29.44 22.26 2.09
C LYS A 540 -30.96 22.11 2.22
N GLU A 541 -31.73 22.77 1.35
CA GLU A 541 -33.19 22.71 1.23
C GLU A 541 -33.64 21.50 0.39
N TYR A 542 -33.33 20.28 0.86
CA TYR A 542 -33.45 19.05 0.07
C TYR A 542 -34.89 18.75 -0.42
N ALA A 543 -35.89 18.87 0.46
CA ALA A 543 -37.30 18.65 0.10
C ALA A 543 -37.82 19.65 -0.95
N LYS A 544 -37.39 20.91 -0.85
CA LYS A 544 -37.71 21.96 -1.84
C LYS A 544 -37.01 21.68 -3.18
N SER A 545 -35.73 21.30 -3.16
CA SER A 545 -35.00 20.83 -4.35
C SER A 545 -35.71 19.68 -5.06
N MET A 546 -36.20 18.69 -4.32
CA MET A 546 -36.98 17.58 -4.87
C MET A 546 -38.28 18.08 -5.50
N THR A 547 -39.02 18.96 -4.81
CA THR A 547 -40.27 19.54 -5.30
C THR A 547 -40.09 20.31 -6.62
N ILE A 548 -38.99 21.07 -6.76
CA ILE A 548 -38.68 21.76 -8.03
C ILE A 548 -38.41 20.77 -9.15
N TYR A 549 -37.63 19.71 -8.90
CA TYR A 549 -37.35 18.69 -9.91
C TYR A 549 -38.64 17.98 -10.37
N GLU A 550 -39.45 17.49 -9.42
CA GLU A 550 -40.68 16.73 -9.70
C GLU A 550 -41.71 17.60 -10.45
N LYS A 551 -41.85 18.87 -10.08
CA LYS A 551 -42.80 19.82 -10.69
C LYS A 551 -42.39 20.30 -12.09
N TYR A 552 -41.11 20.58 -12.32
CA TYR A 552 -40.65 21.30 -13.52
C TYR A 552 -39.77 20.48 -14.48
N LEU A 553 -39.05 19.46 -13.99
CA LEU A 553 -38.00 18.76 -14.76
C LEU A 553 -38.31 17.27 -15.02
N GLN A 554 -38.96 16.57 -14.10
CA GLN A 554 -39.30 15.14 -14.24
C GLN A 554 -40.20 14.84 -15.46
N SER A 555 -41.00 15.82 -15.91
CA SER A 555 -41.85 15.72 -17.11
C SER A 555 -41.38 16.59 -18.28
N ALA A 556 -40.15 17.12 -18.21
CA ALA A 556 -39.57 17.89 -19.31
C ALA A 556 -39.25 16.98 -20.50
N LYS A 557 -39.39 17.52 -21.71
CA LYS A 557 -39.02 16.83 -22.96
C LYS A 557 -37.83 17.55 -23.60
N GLY A 558 -36.79 16.80 -23.89
CA GLY A 558 -35.57 17.27 -24.54
C GLY A 558 -34.50 16.18 -24.50
N ASP A 559 -33.52 16.29 -25.39
CA ASP A 559 -32.32 15.45 -25.43
C ASP A 559 -31.10 16.30 -24.99
N GLU A 560 -31.26 16.99 -23.86
CA GLU A 560 -30.25 17.85 -23.27
C GLU A 560 -29.68 17.17 -22.02
N ALA A 561 -28.35 17.00 -21.95
CA ALA A 561 -27.68 16.37 -20.82
C ALA A 561 -27.99 17.04 -19.46
N ILE A 562 -28.38 18.32 -19.46
CA ILE A 562 -28.85 19.04 -18.27
C ILE A 562 -30.06 18.37 -17.57
N LEU A 563 -30.87 17.58 -18.27
CA LEU A 563 -31.95 16.79 -17.66
C LEU A 563 -31.39 15.60 -16.84
N ASN A 564 -30.29 15.00 -17.29
CA ASN A 564 -29.52 14.03 -16.51
C ASN A 564 -28.77 14.71 -15.36
N TRP A 565 -28.26 15.93 -15.56
CA TRP A 565 -27.64 16.71 -14.46
C TRP A 565 -28.66 17.09 -13.39
N ALA A 566 -29.91 17.37 -13.80
CA ALA A 566 -31.03 17.57 -12.90
C ALA A 566 -31.38 16.29 -12.12
N LEU A 567 -31.45 15.14 -12.81
CA LEU A 567 -31.66 13.82 -12.18
C LEU A 567 -30.52 13.48 -11.19
N SER A 568 -29.28 13.85 -11.50
CA SER A 568 -28.10 13.71 -10.64
C SER A 568 -28.19 14.56 -9.37
N ASN A 569 -28.61 15.82 -9.49
CA ASN A 569 -28.88 16.68 -8.33
C ASN A 569 -30.06 16.14 -7.51
N TYR A 570 -31.12 15.67 -8.16
CA TYR A 570 -32.30 15.08 -7.51
C TYR A 570 -31.96 13.80 -6.75
N ALA A 571 -31.15 12.89 -7.31
CA ALA A 571 -30.64 11.71 -6.60
C ALA A 571 -29.82 12.10 -5.35
N GLY A 572 -29.00 13.15 -5.45
CA GLY A 572 -28.30 13.75 -4.31
C GLY A 572 -29.24 14.31 -3.24
N ALA A 573 -30.31 15.01 -3.64
CA ALA A 573 -31.33 15.53 -2.72
C ALA A 573 -32.10 14.40 -2.03
N VAL A 574 -32.56 13.39 -2.77
CA VAL A 574 -33.24 12.19 -2.28
C VAL A 574 -32.38 11.44 -1.24
N ARG A 575 -31.08 11.26 -1.51
CA ARG A 575 -30.10 10.68 -0.57
C ARG A 575 -30.01 11.48 0.73
N LYS A 576 -29.97 12.81 0.64
CA LYS A 576 -29.86 13.72 1.80
C LYS A 576 -31.18 13.91 2.55
N ASN A 577 -32.31 13.65 1.90
CA ASN A 577 -33.66 13.67 2.47
C ASN A 577 -34.10 12.31 3.04
N GLY A 578 -33.17 11.36 3.22
CA GLY A 578 -33.40 10.13 3.98
C GLY A 578 -33.81 8.88 3.18
N ASP A 579 -33.79 8.91 1.84
CA ASP A 579 -34.12 7.75 1.00
C ASP A 579 -32.88 7.27 0.19
N PRO A 580 -31.95 6.54 0.84
CA PRO A 580 -30.72 6.06 0.19
C PRO A 580 -30.99 5.07 -0.96
N ALA A 581 -31.95 4.15 -0.79
CA ALA A 581 -32.25 3.11 -1.77
C ALA A 581 -32.79 3.69 -3.09
N ARG A 582 -33.72 4.66 -3.02
CA ARG A 582 -34.19 5.40 -4.21
C ARG A 582 -33.07 6.20 -4.85
N ALA A 583 -32.19 6.82 -4.06
CA ALA A 583 -31.05 7.55 -4.60
C ALA A 583 -30.11 6.63 -5.39
N ALA A 584 -29.78 5.44 -4.86
CA ALA A 584 -28.98 4.45 -5.59
C ALA A 584 -29.65 3.99 -6.88
N TYR A 585 -30.97 3.74 -6.88
CA TYR A 585 -31.73 3.47 -8.11
C TYR A 585 -31.66 4.65 -9.12
N LEU A 586 -31.73 5.89 -8.66
CA LEU A 586 -31.61 7.06 -9.56
C LEU A 586 -30.17 7.20 -10.11
N PHE A 587 -29.14 6.87 -9.33
CA PHE A 587 -27.75 6.82 -9.79
C PHE A 587 -27.47 5.67 -10.76
N SER A 588 -28.12 4.51 -10.64
CA SER A 588 -27.94 3.41 -11.60
C SER A 588 -28.37 3.80 -13.02
N LYS A 589 -29.45 4.58 -13.15
CA LYS A 589 -29.92 5.13 -14.43
C LYS A 589 -28.94 6.14 -15.03
N LEU A 590 -28.31 6.96 -14.20
CA LEU A 590 -27.31 7.96 -14.63
C LEU A 590 -26.01 7.30 -15.10
N PHE A 591 -25.61 6.21 -14.45
CA PHE A 591 -24.42 5.46 -14.82
C PHE A 591 -24.49 4.94 -16.26
N THR A 592 -25.61 4.38 -16.70
CA THR A 592 -25.76 3.95 -18.10
C THR A 592 -25.93 5.16 -19.03
N ALA A 593 -26.80 6.12 -18.69
CA ALA A 593 -27.27 7.16 -19.59
C ALA A 593 -26.42 8.45 -19.68
N SER A 594 -25.36 8.63 -18.89
CA SER A 594 -24.65 9.93 -18.80
C SER A 594 -23.13 9.76 -18.68
N PRO A 595 -22.37 9.62 -19.80
CA PRO A 595 -20.92 9.40 -19.78
C PRO A 595 -20.17 10.43 -18.92
N GLU A 596 -20.50 11.71 -19.05
CA GLU A 596 -19.89 12.84 -18.34
C GLU A 596 -20.19 12.88 -16.84
N ARG A 597 -21.18 12.10 -16.37
CA ARG A 597 -21.49 11.89 -14.95
C ARG A 597 -21.39 10.44 -14.50
N ARG A 598 -20.86 9.54 -15.33
CA ARG A 598 -20.82 8.09 -15.08
C ARG A 598 -19.99 7.75 -13.84
N ILE A 599 -18.82 8.37 -13.70
CA ILE A 599 -17.95 8.25 -12.51
C ILE A 599 -18.66 8.80 -11.26
N LEU A 600 -19.28 9.98 -11.35
CA LEU A 600 -20.04 10.59 -10.25
C LEU A 600 -21.20 9.70 -9.78
N ALA A 601 -21.92 9.07 -10.71
CA ALA A 601 -23.01 8.17 -10.43
C ALA A 601 -22.53 6.87 -9.75
N TYR A 602 -21.46 6.26 -10.28
CA TYR A 602 -20.82 5.07 -9.71
C TYR A 602 -20.27 5.30 -8.31
N ALA A 603 -19.54 6.40 -8.09
CA ALA A 603 -19.03 6.81 -6.77
C ALA A 603 -20.18 7.05 -5.78
N ASN A 604 -21.26 7.73 -6.19
CA ASN A 604 -22.40 7.93 -5.30
C ASN A 604 -23.13 6.62 -4.97
N PHE A 605 -23.29 5.71 -5.95
CA PHE A 605 -23.89 4.40 -5.73
C PHE A 605 -23.07 3.57 -4.74
N HIS A 606 -21.75 3.46 -4.94
CA HIS A 606 -20.86 2.67 -4.08
C HIS A 606 -20.84 3.14 -2.62
N TYR A 607 -20.91 4.45 -2.38
CA TYR A 607 -20.95 5.01 -1.02
C TYR A 607 -22.37 5.17 -0.44
N ILE A 608 -23.41 4.60 -1.06
CA ILE A 608 -24.76 4.53 -0.47
C ILE A 608 -24.93 3.23 0.31
N THR A 609 -25.33 3.34 1.57
CA THR A 609 -25.75 2.21 2.41
C THR A 609 -27.20 1.84 2.11
N ALA A 610 -27.40 1.01 1.08
CA ALA A 610 -28.66 0.32 0.77
C ALA A 610 -28.32 -1.07 0.21
N SER A 611 -29.17 -2.07 0.48
CA SER A 611 -29.00 -3.40 -0.11
C SER A 611 -29.62 -3.48 -1.51
N ASP A 612 -29.09 -4.38 -2.35
CA ASP A 612 -29.60 -4.64 -3.70
C ASP A 612 -31.13 -4.85 -3.71
N ALA A 613 -31.66 -5.56 -2.71
CA ALA A 613 -33.09 -5.85 -2.55
C ALA A 613 -33.94 -4.60 -2.27
N GLU A 614 -33.41 -3.58 -1.60
CA GLU A 614 -34.09 -2.30 -1.40
C GLU A 614 -34.01 -1.43 -2.67
N ILE A 615 -32.90 -1.50 -3.41
CA ILE A 615 -32.71 -0.78 -4.67
C ILE A 615 -33.63 -1.33 -5.76
N PHE A 616 -33.77 -2.66 -5.88
CA PHE A 616 -34.64 -3.31 -6.86
C PHE A 616 -36.13 -3.05 -6.64
N GLN A 617 -36.58 -2.68 -5.43
CA GLN A 617 -37.99 -2.29 -5.18
C GLN A 617 -38.42 -1.04 -5.98
N TYR A 618 -37.47 -0.20 -6.40
CA TYR A 618 -37.76 0.98 -7.21
C TYR A 618 -37.79 0.70 -8.73
N ALA A 619 -37.42 -0.51 -9.18
CA ALA A 619 -37.36 -0.87 -10.59
C ALA A 619 -38.75 -1.21 -11.17
N LYS A 620 -39.20 -0.44 -12.18
CA LYS A 620 -40.56 -0.55 -12.72
C LYS A 620 -40.65 -1.28 -14.07
N ASN A 621 -39.52 -1.47 -14.74
CA ASN A 621 -39.40 -2.02 -16.08
C ASN A 621 -38.01 -2.68 -16.26
N ASP A 622 -37.78 -3.28 -17.43
CA ASP A 622 -36.54 -4.01 -17.72
C ASP A 622 -35.32 -3.10 -17.89
N ALA A 623 -35.48 -1.85 -18.34
CA ALA A 623 -34.39 -0.88 -18.37
C ALA A 623 -33.95 -0.47 -16.95
N ASP A 624 -34.88 -0.33 -16.00
CA ASP A 624 -34.54 -0.11 -14.59
C ASP A 624 -33.77 -1.30 -14.00
N ARG A 625 -34.23 -2.54 -14.28
CA ARG A 625 -33.54 -3.77 -13.87
C ARG A 625 -32.15 -3.87 -14.51
N PHE A 626 -32.00 -3.50 -15.77
CA PHE A 626 -30.72 -3.50 -16.49
C PHE A 626 -29.74 -2.52 -15.85
N ASN A 627 -30.18 -1.28 -15.61
CA ASN A 627 -29.35 -0.23 -15.01
C ASN A 627 -28.80 -0.63 -13.63
N ILE A 628 -29.64 -1.25 -12.79
CA ILE A 628 -29.24 -1.73 -11.45
C ILE A 628 -28.25 -2.91 -11.56
N ASN A 629 -28.54 -3.93 -12.39
CA ASN A 629 -27.60 -5.05 -12.58
C ASN A 629 -26.25 -4.58 -13.16
N ALA A 630 -26.26 -3.61 -14.09
CA ALA A 630 -25.06 -3.07 -14.69
C ALA A 630 -24.15 -2.43 -13.64
N ILE A 631 -24.65 -1.45 -12.87
CA ILE A 631 -23.81 -0.71 -11.91
C ILE A 631 -23.28 -1.61 -10.78
N ILE A 632 -24.04 -2.61 -10.33
CA ILE A 632 -23.59 -3.59 -9.33
C ILE A 632 -22.56 -4.57 -9.94
N GLY A 633 -22.76 -5.00 -11.19
CA GLY A 633 -21.79 -5.83 -11.92
C GLY A 633 -20.43 -5.15 -12.10
N PHE A 634 -20.43 -3.84 -12.36
CA PHE A 634 -19.21 -3.04 -12.30
C PHE A 634 -18.65 -2.93 -10.88
N GLY A 635 -19.50 -2.65 -9.87
CA GLY A 635 -19.07 -2.47 -8.48
C GLY A 635 -18.55 -3.74 -7.77
N THR A 636 -18.80 -4.94 -8.31
CA THR A 636 -18.43 -6.21 -7.66
C THR A 636 -17.01 -6.64 -8.04
N SER A 637 -16.13 -6.82 -7.05
CA SER A 637 -14.74 -7.27 -7.23
C SER A 637 -14.52 -8.79 -7.10
N ASP A 638 -15.55 -9.54 -6.71
CA ASP A 638 -15.59 -11.01 -6.74
C ASP A 638 -16.24 -11.53 -8.03
N TYR A 639 -16.19 -12.84 -8.26
CA TYR A 639 -16.84 -13.52 -9.39
C TYR A 639 -18.37 -13.34 -9.36
N ALA A 640 -18.92 -12.68 -10.38
CA ALA A 640 -20.23 -12.02 -10.31
C ALA A 640 -21.09 -12.21 -11.58
N LEU A 641 -20.86 -13.30 -12.31
CA LEU A 641 -21.50 -13.67 -13.59
C LEU A 641 -23.02 -13.45 -13.66
N LYS A 642 -23.75 -13.54 -12.54
CA LYS A 642 -25.19 -13.19 -12.45
C LYS A 642 -25.48 -11.84 -13.12
N TYR A 643 -24.72 -10.79 -12.80
CA TYR A 643 -25.02 -9.44 -13.28
C TYR A 643 -24.82 -9.31 -14.80
N LEU A 644 -23.82 -9.98 -15.35
CA LEU A 644 -23.63 -10.10 -16.81
C LEU A 644 -24.78 -10.89 -17.46
N ILE A 645 -25.20 -12.01 -16.86
CA ILE A 645 -26.34 -12.81 -17.35
C ILE A 645 -27.63 -11.99 -17.35
N ASP A 646 -27.92 -11.26 -16.28
CA ASP A 646 -29.15 -10.49 -16.13
C ASP A 646 -29.17 -9.28 -17.09
N CYS A 647 -28.07 -8.52 -17.20
CA CYS A 647 -27.93 -7.47 -18.20
C CYS A 647 -28.18 -8.01 -19.62
N TYR A 648 -27.60 -9.17 -19.96
CA TYR A 648 -27.73 -9.77 -21.28
C TYR A 648 -29.15 -10.29 -21.58
N GLN A 649 -29.91 -10.70 -20.55
CA GLN A 649 -31.31 -11.08 -20.73
C GLN A 649 -32.22 -9.88 -21.00
N LEU A 650 -31.91 -8.72 -20.40
CA LEU A 650 -32.74 -7.52 -20.44
C LEU A 650 -32.46 -6.63 -21.67
N ASP A 651 -31.19 -6.44 -22.03
CA ASP A 651 -30.76 -5.80 -23.27
C ASP A 651 -29.51 -6.51 -23.83
N PRO A 652 -29.68 -7.54 -24.69
CA PRO A 652 -28.58 -8.33 -25.23
C PRO A 652 -27.71 -7.59 -26.24
N ALA A 653 -28.14 -6.44 -26.76
CA ALA A 653 -27.38 -5.65 -27.73
C ALA A 653 -26.45 -4.63 -27.05
N ASN A 654 -26.64 -4.37 -25.75
CA ASN A 654 -25.92 -3.33 -25.03
C ASN A 654 -24.42 -3.60 -24.89
N THR A 655 -23.57 -2.62 -25.14
CA THR A 655 -22.11 -2.74 -25.00
C THR A 655 -21.64 -2.97 -23.56
N VAL A 656 -22.47 -2.65 -22.55
CA VAL A 656 -22.23 -3.04 -21.15
C VAL A 656 -21.94 -4.54 -21.02
N ASN A 657 -22.60 -5.39 -21.81
CA ASN A 657 -22.39 -6.84 -21.77
C ASN A 657 -20.96 -7.24 -22.18
N ALA A 658 -20.36 -6.55 -23.16
CA ALA A 658 -19.00 -6.80 -23.59
C ALA A 658 -17.97 -6.34 -22.54
N VAL A 659 -18.20 -5.21 -21.88
CA VAL A 659 -17.30 -4.70 -20.83
C VAL A 659 -17.39 -5.55 -19.56
N LEU A 660 -18.60 -5.95 -19.14
CA LEU A 660 -18.77 -6.88 -18.02
C LEU A 660 -18.15 -8.26 -18.33
N LEU A 661 -18.29 -8.78 -19.56
CA LEU A 661 -17.61 -9.99 -20.01
C LEU A 661 -16.09 -9.87 -19.88
N GLY A 662 -15.50 -8.75 -20.32
CA GLY A 662 -14.07 -8.47 -20.14
C GLY A 662 -13.64 -8.44 -18.66
N ARG A 663 -14.40 -7.76 -17.80
CA ARG A 663 -14.13 -7.73 -16.34
C ARG A 663 -14.10 -9.12 -15.71
N GLU A 664 -15.05 -9.99 -16.06
CA GLU A 664 -15.04 -11.37 -15.55
C GLU A 664 -13.87 -12.19 -16.11
N VAL A 665 -13.38 -11.92 -17.33
CA VAL A 665 -12.12 -12.51 -17.84
C VAL A 665 -10.92 -12.04 -17.01
N ASN A 666 -10.77 -10.73 -16.79
CA ASN A 666 -9.62 -10.19 -16.04
C ASN A 666 -9.57 -10.73 -14.59
N LYS A 667 -10.71 -10.91 -13.92
CA LYS A 667 -10.81 -11.55 -12.59
C LYS A 667 -10.28 -13.00 -12.56
N ILE A 668 -10.33 -13.70 -13.69
CA ILE A 668 -9.76 -15.05 -13.84
C ILE A 668 -8.26 -14.95 -14.13
N GLU A 669 -7.83 -14.00 -14.97
CA GLU A 669 -6.41 -13.75 -15.25
C GLU A 669 -5.59 -13.53 -13.98
N THR A 670 -6.12 -12.77 -13.00
CA THR A 670 -5.45 -12.46 -11.72
C THR A 670 -4.97 -13.70 -10.95
N GLU A 671 -5.71 -14.81 -11.03
CA GLU A 671 -5.45 -16.04 -10.24
C GLU A 671 -4.95 -17.23 -11.10
N MET A 672 -5.11 -17.17 -12.42
CA MET A 672 -4.72 -18.26 -13.34
C MET A 672 -3.48 -17.98 -14.20
N ASN A 673 -3.14 -16.72 -14.51
CA ASN A 673 -1.95 -16.41 -15.31
C ASN A 673 -0.68 -16.40 -14.45
N GLU A 674 0.36 -17.15 -14.87
CA GLU A 674 1.65 -17.22 -14.18
C GLU A 674 2.57 -16.05 -14.59
N SER A 675 2.88 -15.14 -13.65
CA SER A 675 3.98 -14.18 -13.78
C SER A 675 5.34 -14.88 -13.71
N PHE A 676 6.32 -14.40 -14.48
CA PHE A 676 7.69 -14.92 -14.47
C PHE A 676 8.71 -13.80 -14.71
N TYR A 677 9.40 -13.38 -13.65
CA TYR A 677 10.49 -12.41 -13.70
C TYR A 677 11.86 -13.10 -13.60
N LEU A 678 12.91 -12.47 -14.15
CA LEU A 678 14.27 -13.02 -14.13
C LEU A 678 14.91 -13.04 -12.73
N SER A 679 14.52 -12.10 -11.88
CA SER A 679 14.84 -12.08 -10.45
C SER A 679 13.80 -12.88 -9.67
N SER A 680 14.23 -13.74 -8.73
CA SER A 680 13.41 -14.80 -8.13
C SER A 680 12.30 -14.37 -7.16
N ASP A 681 12.23 -13.09 -6.82
CA ASP A 681 11.24 -12.54 -5.87
C ASP A 681 9.88 -12.29 -6.55
N ASN A 682 9.23 -13.37 -6.99
CA ASN A 682 7.93 -13.36 -7.67
C ASN A 682 6.77 -13.13 -6.68
N TYR A 683 6.80 -12.01 -5.97
CA TYR A 683 5.71 -11.56 -5.11
C TYR A 683 4.58 -10.98 -5.96
N ASN A 684 3.61 -11.83 -6.32
CA ASN A 684 2.27 -11.34 -6.63
C ASN A 684 1.64 -10.89 -5.30
N TYR A 685 1.95 -9.65 -4.86
CA TYR A 685 1.64 -9.02 -3.56
C TYR A 685 0.14 -8.93 -3.18
N TYR A 686 -0.72 -9.55 -3.98
CA TYR A 686 -1.88 -8.87 -4.52
C TYR A 686 -2.99 -9.88 -4.87
N SER A 687 -2.66 -10.98 -5.56
CA SER A 687 -3.55 -12.14 -5.73
C SER A 687 -4.27 -12.52 -4.43
N LYS A 688 -5.57 -12.77 -4.53
CA LYS A 688 -6.42 -13.21 -3.41
C LYS A 688 -6.00 -14.60 -2.89
N ASN A 689 -5.17 -15.33 -3.64
CA ASN A 689 -4.83 -16.73 -3.44
C ASN A 689 -6.11 -17.57 -3.35
N ASP A 690 -7.03 -17.30 -4.27
CA ASP A 690 -8.38 -17.84 -4.28
C ASP A 690 -8.35 -19.32 -4.71
N ASP A 691 -9.28 -20.14 -4.23
CA ASP A 691 -9.29 -21.58 -4.54
C ASP A 691 -9.38 -21.83 -6.05
N LYS A 692 -8.34 -22.45 -6.64
CA LYS A 692 -8.27 -22.75 -8.07
C LYS A 692 -9.45 -23.61 -8.57
N GLY A 693 -10.10 -24.37 -7.69
CA GLY A 693 -11.37 -25.03 -7.98
C GLY A 693 -12.52 -24.05 -8.23
N LYS A 694 -12.71 -23.08 -7.32
CA LYS A 694 -13.66 -21.95 -7.45
C LYS A 694 -13.39 -21.11 -8.70
N VAL A 695 -12.11 -20.77 -8.98
CA VAL A 695 -11.75 -20.00 -10.18
C VAL A 695 -12.09 -20.78 -11.46
N LYS A 696 -11.78 -22.08 -11.51
CA LYS A 696 -12.12 -22.93 -12.66
C LYS A 696 -13.63 -23.03 -12.90
N LEU A 697 -14.43 -23.23 -11.84
CA LEU A 697 -15.90 -23.26 -11.96
C LEU A 697 -16.47 -21.95 -12.52
N HIS A 698 -15.86 -20.81 -12.18
CA HIS A 698 -16.23 -19.53 -12.77
C HIS A 698 -15.79 -19.40 -14.24
N LEU A 699 -14.57 -19.83 -14.60
CA LEU A 699 -14.10 -19.91 -15.99
C LEU A 699 -15.04 -20.75 -16.86
N ASP A 700 -15.41 -21.95 -16.42
CA ASP A 700 -16.32 -22.83 -17.14
C ASP A 700 -17.72 -22.21 -17.30
N SER A 701 -18.20 -21.49 -16.28
CA SER A 701 -19.49 -20.77 -16.34
C SER A 701 -19.45 -19.58 -17.30
N LEU A 702 -18.37 -18.79 -17.27
CA LEU A 702 -18.17 -17.64 -18.16
C LEU A 702 -17.98 -18.06 -19.62
N ARG A 703 -17.24 -19.16 -19.85
CA ARG A 703 -17.06 -19.79 -21.16
C ARG A 703 -18.40 -20.27 -21.75
N ASN A 704 -19.25 -20.89 -20.92
CA ASN A 704 -20.61 -21.28 -21.35
C ASN A 704 -21.49 -20.07 -21.69
N PHE A 705 -21.39 -18.97 -20.95
CA PHE A 705 -22.06 -17.71 -21.30
C PHE A 705 -21.54 -17.13 -22.63
N ALA A 706 -20.22 -17.10 -22.84
CA ALA A 706 -19.62 -16.58 -24.06
C ALA A 706 -20.05 -17.40 -25.31
N LEU A 707 -20.08 -18.73 -25.19
CA LEU A 707 -20.62 -19.62 -26.23
C LEU A 707 -22.12 -19.40 -26.48
N LYS A 708 -22.91 -19.08 -25.47
CA LYS A 708 -24.33 -18.71 -25.64
C LYS A 708 -24.47 -17.41 -26.44
N LEU A 709 -23.73 -16.36 -26.09
CA LEU A 709 -23.73 -15.05 -26.76
C LEU A 709 -23.36 -15.16 -28.26
N TYR A 710 -22.44 -16.07 -28.60
CA TYR A 710 -22.13 -16.39 -30.00
C TYR A 710 -23.28 -17.14 -30.70
N ARG A 711 -23.91 -18.12 -30.03
CA ARG A 711 -24.93 -19.00 -30.62
C ARG A 711 -26.27 -18.32 -30.86
N ASP A 712 -26.75 -17.48 -29.94
CA ASP A 712 -28.05 -16.81 -30.06
C ASP A 712 -28.01 -15.53 -30.92
N LYS A 713 -26.80 -15.01 -31.20
CA LYS A 713 -26.52 -13.88 -32.10
C LYS A 713 -27.28 -12.60 -31.75
N LYS A 714 -27.62 -12.39 -30.48
CA LYS A 714 -28.34 -11.18 -30.04
C LYS A 714 -27.42 -10.00 -29.68
N TYR A 715 -26.13 -10.26 -29.48
CA TYR A 715 -25.13 -9.19 -29.34
C TYR A 715 -24.75 -8.63 -30.71
N VAL A 716 -24.32 -7.36 -30.78
CA VAL A 716 -23.98 -6.67 -32.04
C VAL A 716 -22.80 -7.34 -32.77
N GLN A 717 -21.84 -7.90 -32.03
CA GLN A 717 -20.68 -8.64 -32.57
C GLN A 717 -20.57 -10.04 -31.92
N PRO A 718 -21.43 -11.03 -32.29
CA PRO A 718 -21.51 -12.33 -31.60
C PRO A 718 -20.17 -13.09 -31.50
N GLN A 719 -19.26 -12.86 -32.44
CA GLN A 719 -17.92 -13.42 -32.53
C GLN A 719 -17.07 -13.14 -31.28
N LEU A 720 -17.33 -12.04 -30.55
CA LEU A 720 -16.74 -11.76 -29.22
C LEU A 720 -16.88 -12.97 -28.29
N GLY A 721 -18.03 -13.64 -28.29
CA GLY A 721 -18.29 -14.82 -27.47
C GLY A 721 -17.37 -16.00 -27.79
N LEU A 722 -17.01 -16.17 -29.07
CA LEU A 722 -16.14 -17.26 -29.53
C LEU A 722 -14.65 -16.93 -29.33
N ILE A 723 -14.25 -15.66 -29.49
CA ILE A 723 -12.91 -15.17 -29.12
C ILE A 723 -12.67 -15.38 -27.62
N THR A 724 -13.63 -15.00 -26.77
CA THR A 724 -13.53 -15.17 -25.32
C THR A 724 -13.53 -16.64 -24.91
N ALA A 725 -14.38 -17.47 -25.52
CA ALA A 725 -14.37 -18.91 -25.27
C ALA A 725 -13.04 -19.57 -25.65
N ALA A 726 -12.41 -19.15 -26.76
CA ALA A 726 -11.07 -19.60 -27.14
C ALA A 726 -10.01 -19.19 -26.11
N TYR A 727 -10.01 -17.92 -25.71
CA TYR A 727 -9.06 -17.37 -24.75
C TYR A 727 -9.14 -18.07 -23.37
N LEU A 728 -10.35 -18.25 -22.84
CA LEU A 728 -10.57 -18.98 -21.59
C LEU A 728 -10.17 -20.46 -21.69
N SER A 729 -10.37 -21.10 -22.85
CA SER A 729 -9.95 -22.49 -23.06
C SER A 729 -8.42 -22.63 -23.12
N TRP A 730 -7.72 -21.68 -23.74
CA TRP A 730 -6.26 -21.60 -23.72
C TRP A 730 -5.73 -21.48 -22.27
N MET A 731 -6.31 -20.56 -21.48
CA MET A 731 -5.94 -20.34 -20.08
C MET A 731 -6.19 -21.59 -19.20
N ASN A 732 -7.28 -22.34 -19.46
CA ASN A 732 -7.56 -23.63 -18.81
C ASN A 732 -6.63 -24.78 -19.28
N LYS A 733 -5.64 -24.48 -20.13
CA LYS A 733 -4.66 -25.40 -20.74
C LYS A 733 -5.29 -26.38 -21.76
N GLU A 734 -6.46 -26.05 -22.30
CA GLU A 734 -7.21 -26.83 -23.31
C GLU A 734 -6.93 -26.32 -24.75
N ASN A 735 -5.65 -26.31 -25.15
CA ASN A 735 -5.19 -25.60 -26.36
C ASN A 735 -5.86 -26.09 -27.67
N ALA A 736 -6.24 -27.37 -27.76
CA ALA A 736 -6.93 -27.91 -28.92
C ALA A 736 -8.35 -27.32 -29.08
N LEU A 737 -9.10 -27.21 -27.97
CA LEU A 737 -10.44 -26.62 -27.97
C LEU A 737 -10.40 -25.11 -28.22
N ALA A 738 -9.35 -24.43 -27.72
CA ALA A 738 -9.10 -23.03 -28.08
C ALA A 738 -8.95 -22.85 -29.60
N LYS A 739 -8.22 -23.75 -30.27
CA LYS A 739 -8.05 -23.73 -31.74
C LYS A 739 -9.31 -24.10 -32.51
N GLU A 740 -10.12 -25.03 -32.00
CA GLU A 740 -11.44 -25.36 -32.56
C GLU A 740 -12.34 -24.11 -32.60
N TYR A 741 -12.43 -23.37 -31.48
CA TYR A 741 -13.17 -22.11 -31.41
C TYR A 741 -12.58 -21.03 -32.33
N LEU A 742 -11.25 -20.88 -32.39
CA LEU A 742 -10.59 -19.93 -33.29
C LEU A 742 -10.85 -20.19 -34.78
N ALA A 743 -11.06 -21.46 -35.18
CA ALA A 743 -11.36 -21.85 -36.55
C ALA A 743 -12.80 -21.49 -36.99
N GLY A 744 -13.72 -21.29 -36.04
CA GLY A 744 -15.11 -20.88 -36.31
C GLY A 744 -15.33 -19.37 -36.53
N ILE A 745 -14.26 -18.57 -36.54
CA ILE A 745 -14.32 -17.10 -36.57
C ILE A 745 -14.05 -16.57 -37.99
N LYS A 746 -14.91 -15.68 -38.46
CA LYS A 746 -14.72 -14.90 -39.70
C LYS A 746 -14.23 -13.50 -39.35
N GLU A 747 -13.14 -13.07 -39.97
CA GLU A 747 -12.51 -11.77 -39.72
C GLU A 747 -13.20 -10.58 -40.40
N THR A 748 -14.02 -10.84 -41.43
CA THR A 748 -14.80 -9.82 -42.17
C THR A 748 -15.86 -9.12 -41.33
N ASP A 749 -16.21 -9.69 -40.18
CA ASP A 749 -17.39 -9.36 -39.38
C ASP A 749 -17.01 -8.71 -38.03
N LEU A 750 -15.76 -8.26 -37.87
CA LEU A 750 -15.14 -7.87 -36.59
C LEU A 750 -14.72 -6.39 -36.56
N SER A 751 -14.89 -5.74 -35.41
CA SER A 751 -14.23 -4.46 -35.11
C SER A 751 -12.69 -4.63 -35.07
N PRO A 752 -11.91 -3.56 -35.30
CA PRO A 752 -10.45 -3.61 -35.23
C PRO A 752 -9.91 -4.20 -33.92
N LYS A 753 -10.49 -3.84 -32.76
CA LYS A 753 -10.06 -4.40 -31.47
C LYS A 753 -10.37 -5.89 -31.32
N LEU A 754 -11.45 -6.40 -31.92
CA LEU A 754 -11.72 -7.85 -31.95
C LEU A 754 -10.76 -8.60 -32.87
N ILE A 755 -10.35 -8.01 -34.00
CA ILE A 755 -9.28 -8.54 -34.85
C ILE A 755 -7.95 -8.57 -34.08
N ASP A 756 -7.64 -7.52 -33.32
CA ASP A 756 -6.43 -7.44 -32.51
C ASP A 756 -6.41 -8.53 -31.40
N GLN A 757 -7.50 -8.69 -30.64
CA GLN A 757 -7.60 -9.75 -29.63
C GLN A 757 -7.60 -11.16 -30.24
N LEU A 758 -8.17 -11.34 -31.44
CA LEU A 758 -8.10 -12.59 -32.18
C LEU A 758 -6.66 -12.95 -32.56
N GLN A 759 -5.86 -11.97 -33.00
CA GLN A 759 -4.44 -12.19 -33.32
C GLN A 759 -3.60 -12.53 -32.07
N ILE A 760 -3.82 -11.83 -30.95
CA ILE A 760 -3.20 -12.16 -29.65
C ILE A 760 -3.57 -13.58 -29.23
N THR A 761 -4.85 -13.93 -29.24
CA THR A 761 -5.33 -15.26 -28.82
C THR A 761 -4.75 -16.37 -29.72
N ARG A 762 -4.66 -16.15 -31.04
CA ARG A 762 -3.98 -17.07 -31.95
C ARG A 762 -2.50 -17.26 -31.59
N LEU A 763 -1.76 -16.17 -31.36
CA LEU A 763 -0.34 -16.23 -30.99
C LEU A 763 -0.10 -17.03 -29.71
N LEU A 764 -0.94 -16.86 -28.69
CA LEU A 764 -0.87 -17.61 -27.44
C LEU A 764 -1.04 -19.12 -27.68
N THR A 765 -2.03 -19.53 -28.49
CA THR A 765 -2.21 -20.95 -28.84
C THR A 765 -1.09 -21.53 -29.73
N GLN A 766 -0.38 -20.67 -30.49
CA GLN A 766 0.80 -21.06 -31.27
C GLN A 766 2.03 -21.25 -30.37
N LEU A 767 2.30 -20.28 -29.48
CA LEU A 767 3.35 -20.35 -28.46
C LEU A 767 3.24 -21.61 -27.59
N THR A 768 2.03 -22.02 -27.20
CA THR A 768 1.80 -23.24 -26.40
C THR A 768 2.20 -24.51 -27.14
N ASP A 769 1.92 -24.65 -28.43
CA ASP A 769 2.37 -25.81 -29.22
C ASP A 769 3.88 -25.79 -29.43
N TRP A 770 4.45 -24.62 -29.76
CA TRP A 770 5.90 -24.44 -29.95
C TRP A 770 6.72 -24.68 -28.67
N GLN A 771 6.18 -24.31 -27.50
CA GLN A 771 6.76 -24.66 -26.20
C GLN A 771 6.70 -26.17 -25.95
N SER A 772 5.59 -26.83 -26.35
CA SER A 772 5.40 -28.28 -26.21
C SER A 772 6.33 -29.09 -27.13
N SER A 773 6.59 -28.63 -28.35
CA SER A 773 7.58 -29.21 -29.27
C SER A 773 9.03 -28.85 -28.93
N LYS A 774 9.25 -27.88 -28.01
CA LYS A 774 10.52 -27.23 -27.71
C LYS A 774 11.15 -26.48 -28.91
N GLN A 775 10.35 -26.11 -29.91
CA GLN A 775 10.81 -25.40 -31.11
C GLN A 775 9.84 -24.27 -31.49
N LEU A 776 10.31 -23.02 -31.35
CA LEU A 776 9.61 -21.81 -31.81
C LEU A 776 9.73 -21.65 -33.34
N ASP A 777 8.61 -21.32 -34.00
CA ASP A 777 8.64 -20.69 -35.32
C ASP A 777 9.03 -19.21 -35.13
N GLU A 778 10.32 -18.93 -35.22
CA GLU A 778 10.84 -17.56 -35.06
C GLU A 778 10.28 -16.58 -36.11
N VAL A 779 9.86 -17.05 -37.28
CA VAL A 779 9.36 -16.18 -38.36
C VAL A 779 7.93 -15.71 -38.02
N GLN A 780 7.03 -16.65 -37.72
CA GLN A 780 5.65 -16.34 -37.36
C GLN A 780 5.54 -15.64 -35.98
N LEU A 781 6.42 -15.97 -35.03
CA LEU A 781 6.57 -15.24 -33.78
C LEU A 781 7.01 -13.79 -34.02
N THR A 782 8.11 -13.59 -34.75
CA THR A 782 8.65 -12.24 -35.05
C THR A 782 7.64 -11.37 -35.79
N LYS A 783 6.92 -11.93 -36.77
CA LYS A 783 5.85 -11.24 -37.50
C LYS A 783 4.77 -10.69 -36.56
N THR A 784 4.33 -11.48 -35.59
CA THR A 784 3.23 -11.10 -34.70
C THR A 784 3.71 -10.18 -33.56
N LEU A 785 4.92 -10.38 -33.04
CA LEU A 785 5.54 -9.43 -32.09
C LEU A 785 5.84 -8.08 -32.74
N SER A 786 6.21 -8.02 -34.02
CA SER A 786 6.40 -6.76 -34.75
C SER A 786 5.09 -5.99 -34.91
N TRP A 787 3.97 -6.69 -35.11
CA TRP A 787 2.65 -6.07 -35.15
C TRP A 787 2.22 -5.52 -33.77
N LEU A 788 2.47 -6.27 -32.68
CA LEU A 788 2.26 -5.76 -31.31
C LEU A 788 3.18 -4.57 -30.98
N GLU A 789 4.42 -4.58 -31.46
CA GLU A 789 5.35 -3.46 -31.27
C GLU A 789 4.84 -2.16 -31.92
N GLU A 790 4.33 -2.22 -33.15
CA GLU A 790 3.76 -1.04 -33.80
C GLU A 790 2.41 -0.60 -33.19
N LYS A 791 1.65 -1.52 -32.56
CA LYS A 791 0.47 -1.16 -31.75
C LYS A 791 0.85 -0.43 -30.46
N ALA A 792 1.83 -0.95 -29.71
CA ALA A 792 2.38 -0.30 -28.51
C ALA A 792 2.86 1.14 -28.77
N LYS A 793 3.52 1.36 -29.91
CA LYS A 793 3.94 2.69 -30.38
C LYS A 793 2.79 3.64 -30.76
N LEU A 794 1.53 3.17 -30.81
CA LEU A 794 0.34 4.03 -30.96
C LEU A 794 -0.19 4.47 -29.59
N ASP A 795 -0.26 3.59 -28.59
CA ASP A 795 -0.58 3.95 -27.19
C ASP A 795 0.29 5.15 -26.75
N GLY A 796 1.60 5.04 -27.01
CA GLY A 796 2.59 6.07 -26.67
C GLY A 796 2.50 7.35 -27.51
N LYS A 797 1.69 7.41 -28.59
CA LYS A 797 1.50 8.64 -29.38
C LYS A 797 0.39 9.52 -28.83
N GLU A 798 -0.71 8.93 -28.37
CA GLU A 798 -1.90 9.69 -27.94
C GLU A 798 -1.78 10.25 -26.51
N ASP A 799 -0.95 9.66 -25.63
CA ASP A 799 -0.76 10.20 -24.29
C ASP A 799 -0.06 11.58 -24.29
N ILE A 800 -0.59 12.53 -23.53
CA ILE A 800 -0.05 13.90 -23.37
C ILE A 800 0.91 14.02 -22.17
N ARG A 801 0.97 13.02 -21.28
CA ARG A 801 1.70 13.01 -20.00
C ARG A 801 3.14 12.46 -20.08
N LYS A 802 3.67 12.32 -21.30
CA LYS A 802 4.94 11.70 -21.75
C LYS A 802 6.25 11.97 -20.98
N GLN A 803 6.29 12.81 -19.95
CA GLN A 803 7.55 13.29 -19.32
C GLN A 803 7.85 12.70 -17.93
N ASN A 804 6.90 12.06 -17.25
CA ASN A 804 7.12 11.53 -15.91
C ASN A 804 7.65 10.08 -15.96
N TRP A 805 8.92 9.89 -15.61
CA TRP A 805 9.40 8.60 -15.12
C TRP A 805 8.84 8.39 -13.71
N GLY A 806 7.78 7.56 -13.59
CA GLY A 806 7.07 7.31 -12.33
C GLY A 806 6.08 6.15 -12.44
N TYR A 807 5.42 5.83 -11.33
CA TYR A 807 4.53 4.66 -11.14
C TYR A 807 3.20 4.75 -11.91
N SER A 808 3.23 4.70 -13.25
CA SER A 808 2.03 4.46 -14.07
C SER A 808 2.31 3.94 -15.49
N ALA A 809 3.39 3.18 -15.69
CA ALA A 809 3.92 2.88 -17.04
C ALA A 809 2.93 2.16 -17.98
N PHE A 810 1.96 1.44 -17.40
CA PHE A 810 0.94 0.67 -18.13
C PHE A 810 -0.50 1.23 -18.04
N GLU A 811 -0.72 2.41 -17.45
CA GLU A 811 -2.06 3.00 -17.21
C GLU A 811 -2.90 3.19 -18.50
N TYR A 812 -2.25 3.40 -19.66
CA TYR A 812 -2.94 3.45 -20.96
C TYR A 812 -2.24 2.63 -22.05
N SER A 813 -1.16 1.90 -21.72
CA SER A 813 -0.27 1.26 -22.70
C SER A 813 -0.52 -0.25 -22.84
N ASN A 814 -1.79 -0.62 -23.02
CA ASN A 814 -2.27 -2.01 -22.95
C ASN A 814 -1.61 -2.95 -23.97
N TYR A 815 -1.26 -2.51 -25.17
CA TYR A 815 -0.50 -3.36 -26.11
C TYR A 815 0.96 -3.53 -25.66
N SER A 816 1.51 -2.51 -25.00
CA SER A 816 2.85 -2.56 -24.39
C SER A 816 2.90 -3.55 -23.24
N LEU A 817 1.92 -3.51 -22.33
CA LEU A 817 1.78 -4.47 -21.23
C LEU A 817 1.65 -5.91 -21.75
N ILE A 818 0.78 -6.16 -22.74
CA ILE A 818 0.61 -7.50 -23.32
C ILE A 818 1.88 -7.97 -24.04
N CYS A 819 2.58 -7.11 -24.79
CA CYS A 819 3.82 -7.48 -25.47
C CYS A 819 4.95 -7.79 -24.47
N ARG A 820 5.09 -6.98 -23.41
CA ARG A 820 5.97 -7.23 -22.25
C ARG A 820 5.65 -8.59 -21.63
N ASN A 821 4.38 -8.86 -21.33
CA ASN A 821 3.92 -10.12 -20.74
C ASN A 821 4.23 -11.32 -21.64
N ILE A 822 4.06 -11.23 -22.96
CA ILE A 822 4.36 -12.32 -23.90
C ILE A 822 5.87 -12.59 -23.96
N LEU A 823 6.68 -11.55 -24.14
CA LEU A 823 8.14 -11.71 -24.17
C LEU A 823 8.65 -12.26 -22.85
N GLN A 824 8.31 -11.62 -21.73
CA GLN A 824 8.84 -11.95 -20.42
C GLN A 824 8.32 -13.29 -19.88
N ASN A 825 7.00 -13.52 -19.87
CA ASN A 825 6.45 -14.72 -19.24
C ASN A 825 6.47 -15.97 -20.14
N LEU A 826 6.52 -15.82 -21.47
CA LEU A 826 6.44 -16.95 -22.41
C LEU A 826 7.73 -17.18 -23.21
N VAL A 827 8.36 -16.13 -23.76
CA VAL A 827 9.55 -16.27 -24.62
C VAL A 827 10.84 -16.42 -23.79
N VAL A 828 11.08 -15.58 -22.78
CA VAL A 828 12.22 -15.71 -21.86
C VAL A 828 12.13 -17.04 -21.10
N LYS A 829 10.95 -17.37 -20.55
CA LYS A 829 10.67 -18.66 -19.87
C LYS A 829 10.93 -19.87 -20.78
N HIS A 830 10.60 -19.80 -22.07
CA HIS A 830 10.94 -20.85 -23.05
C HIS A 830 12.46 -21.00 -23.21
N TYR A 831 13.19 -19.93 -23.51
CA TYR A 831 14.63 -20.02 -23.80
C TYR A 831 15.48 -20.43 -22.58
N LEU A 832 15.03 -20.12 -21.36
CA LEU A 832 15.66 -20.67 -20.15
C LEU A 832 15.41 -22.19 -20.02
N ASN A 833 14.18 -22.66 -20.30
CA ASN A 833 13.84 -24.08 -20.29
C ASN A 833 14.58 -24.89 -21.38
N THR A 834 14.92 -24.27 -22.52
CA THR A 834 15.76 -24.86 -23.58
C THR A 834 17.26 -24.60 -23.43
N GLN A 835 17.68 -24.00 -22.30
CA GLN A 835 19.07 -23.69 -21.93
C GLN A 835 19.79 -22.68 -22.84
N ASP A 836 19.07 -21.91 -23.66
CA ASP A 836 19.62 -20.79 -24.43
C ASP A 836 19.50 -19.47 -23.66
N THR A 837 20.25 -19.38 -22.57
CA THR A 837 20.28 -18.20 -21.70
C THR A 837 20.64 -16.91 -22.46
N ALA A 838 21.34 -16.99 -23.60
CA ALA A 838 21.66 -15.80 -24.41
C ALA A 838 20.43 -15.22 -25.11
N MET A 839 19.57 -16.07 -25.69
CA MET A 839 18.30 -15.64 -26.28
C MET A 839 17.32 -15.16 -25.21
N ALA A 840 17.29 -15.83 -24.05
CA ALA A 840 16.51 -15.37 -22.90
C ALA A 840 16.96 -13.97 -22.41
N SER A 841 18.28 -13.73 -22.32
CA SER A 841 18.85 -12.42 -21.95
C SER A 841 18.43 -11.31 -22.89
N LEU A 842 18.52 -11.52 -24.22
CA LEU A 842 18.12 -10.51 -25.21
C LEU A 842 16.60 -10.32 -25.28
N ALA A 843 15.82 -11.38 -25.05
CA ALA A 843 14.36 -11.30 -25.01
C ALA A 843 13.85 -10.47 -23.83
N ALA A 844 14.55 -10.48 -22.69
CA ALA A 844 14.24 -9.62 -21.55
C ALA A 844 14.54 -8.14 -21.82
N VAL A 845 15.68 -7.79 -22.44
CA VAL A 845 15.97 -6.39 -22.84
C VAL A 845 14.90 -5.87 -23.82
N LYS A 846 14.41 -6.73 -24.73
CA LYS A 846 13.32 -6.34 -25.64
C LYS A 846 11.97 -6.24 -24.93
N ALA A 847 11.73 -6.99 -23.86
CA ALA A 847 10.55 -6.83 -23.01
C ALA A 847 10.61 -5.51 -22.23
N ASP A 848 11.76 -5.16 -21.68
CA ASP A 848 11.99 -3.95 -20.89
C ASP A 848 11.75 -2.66 -21.70
N ALA A 849 12.03 -2.69 -23.01
CA ALA A 849 11.70 -1.59 -23.92
C ALA A 849 10.19 -1.24 -23.99
N PHE A 850 9.29 -2.13 -23.54
CA PHE A 850 7.85 -1.86 -23.49
C PHE A 850 7.41 -1.02 -22.29
N TYR A 851 8.26 -0.81 -21.27
CA TYR A 851 8.08 0.31 -20.31
C TYR A 851 8.23 1.69 -21.00
N ASN A 852 8.75 1.73 -22.23
CA ASN A 852 8.79 2.90 -23.10
C ASN A 852 7.99 2.68 -24.41
N TYR A 853 6.84 2.01 -24.33
CA TYR A 853 5.92 1.80 -25.47
C TYR A 853 6.53 1.05 -26.68
N GLY A 854 7.64 0.33 -26.49
CA GLY A 854 8.38 -0.31 -27.58
C GLY A 854 9.32 0.63 -28.34
N PHE A 855 9.51 1.87 -27.88
CA PHE A 855 10.56 2.78 -28.37
C PHE A 855 11.90 2.43 -27.73
N VAL A 856 12.74 1.74 -28.50
CA VAL A 856 14.11 1.36 -28.13
C VAL A 856 15.01 2.60 -28.09
N LYS A 857 15.83 2.72 -27.04
CA LYS A 857 16.90 3.72 -26.90
C LYS A 857 18.20 3.25 -27.58
N ASP A 858 19.07 4.19 -27.93
CA ASP A 858 20.26 3.93 -28.75
C ASP A 858 21.24 2.88 -28.18
N SER A 859 21.42 2.81 -26.85
CA SER A 859 22.30 1.82 -26.20
C SER A 859 21.52 0.63 -25.64
N LEU A 860 22.07 -0.57 -25.80
CA LEU A 860 21.55 -1.82 -25.23
C LEU A 860 21.23 -1.71 -23.73
N GLU A 861 22.14 -1.11 -22.96
CA GLU A 861 22.06 -1.00 -21.50
C GLU A 861 20.97 0.01 -21.05
N ASP A 862 20.75 1.09 -21.80
CA ASP A 862 19.72 2.10 -21.48
C ASP A 862 18.29 1.52 -21.54
N ASN A 863 18.12 0.38 -22.20
CA ASN A 863 16.85 -0.33 -22.34
C ASN A 863 16.60 -1.38 -21.24
N MET A 864 17.55 -1.65 -20.34
CA MET A 864 17.39 -2.66 -19.28
C MET A 864 16.64 -2.10 -18.06
N GLN A 865 15.72 -2.89 -17.50
CA GLN A 865 15.26 -2.70 -16.12
C GLN A 865 16.23 -3.37 -15.14
N TRP A 866 16.16 -2.98 -13.86
CA TRP A 866 17.02 -3.51 -12.80
C TRP A 866 17.00 -5.05 -12.72
N THR A 867 15.83 -5.68 -12.92
CA THR A 867 15.67 -7.14 -12.88
C THR A 867 16.47 -7.85 -13.98
N THR A 868 16.53 -7.27 -15.19
CA THR A 868 17.33 -7.76 -16.31
C THR A 868 18.82 -7.48 -16.06
N MET A 869 19.19 -6.27 -15.63
CA MET A 869 20.59 -5.93 -15.32
C MET A 869 21.15 -6.86 -14.21
N HIS A 870 20.46 -7.02 -13.09
CA HIS A 870 20.86 -7.90 -11.99
C HIS A 870 20.94 -9.38 -12.43
N PHE A 871 20.05 -9.84 -13.32
CA PHE A 871 20.18 -11.17 -13.93
C PHE A 871 21.43 -11.31 -14.80
N TRP A 872 21.73 -10.30 -15.63
CA TRP A 872 22.95 -10.28 -16.45
C TRP A 872 24.21 -10.32 -15.58
N GLU A 873 24.25 -9.50 -14.54
CA GLU A 873 25.39 -9.35 -13.63
C GLU A 873 25.64 -10.55 -12.71
N ASN A 874 24.61 -11.36 -12.39
CA ASN A 874 24.74 -12.47 -11.43
C ASN A 874 24.60 -13.87 -12.04
N SER A 875 23.77 -14.06 -13.08
CA SER A 875 23.39 -15.41 -13.57
C SER A 875 24.13 -15.87 -14.82
N LEU A 876 24.76 -14.98 -15.58
CA LEU A 876 25.38 -15.34 -16.86
C LEU A 876 26.74 -16.05 -16.70
N THR A 877 27.06 -16.91 -17.67
CA THR A 877 28.35 -17.62 -17.78
C THR A 877 29.22 -16.97 -18.85
N PRO A 878 30.55 -17.23 -18.89
CA PRO A 878 31.41 -16.76 -19.96
C PRO A 878 30.95 -17.24 -21.35
N LYS A 879 30.44 -18.48 -21.44
CA LYS A 879 29.85 -19.03 -22.67
C LYS A 879 28.64 -18.21 -23.13
N THR A 880 27.76 -17.83 -22.21
CA THR A 880 26.57 -17.02 -22.52
C THR A 880 26.97 -15.61 -22.98
N LEU A 881 27.86 -14.95 -22.24
CA LEU A 881 28.34 -13.60 -22.55
C LEU A 881 29.10 -13.53 -23.88
N LEU A 882 29.87 -14.56 -24.24
CA LEU A 882 30.51 -14.67 -25.56
C LEU A 882 29.47 -14.84 -26.68
N LYS A 883 28.40 -15.63 -26.49
CA LYS A 883 27.32 -15.72 -27.48
C LYS A 883 26.58 -14.39 -27.65
N ILE A 884 26.25 -13.71 -26.55
CA ILE A 884 25.63 -12.36 -26.58
C ILE A 884 26.54 -11.37 -27.31
N ARG A 885 27.84 -11.33 -26.97
CA ARG A 885 28.84 -10.47 -27.62
C ARG A 885 28.94 -10.73 -29.12
N ASN A 886 28.92 -12.00 -29.56
CA ASN A 886 28.96 -12.35 -30.98
C ASN A 886 27.70 -11.86 -31.71
N LEU A 887 26.50 -12.07 -31.14
CA LEU A 887 25.24 -11.57 -31.69
C LEU A 887 25.20 -10.04 -31.79
N LEU A 888 25.80 -9.33 -30.84
CA LEU A 888 25.91 -7.86 -30.84
C LEU A 888 27.01 -7.31 -31.77
N SER A 889 27.99 -8.12 -32.17
CA SER A 889 29.17 -7.66 -32.93
C SER A 889 29.16 -8.10 -34.41
N ASP A 890 28.38 -9.13 -34.76
CA ASP A 890 28.34 -9.71 -36.10
C ASP A 890 26.90 -10.12 -36.47
N ASN A 891 26.28 -9.34 -37.35
CA ASN A 891 24.91 -9.56 -37.82
C ASN A 891 24.72 -10.86 -38.62
N SER A 892 25.80 -11.54 -39.03
CA SER A 892 25.72 -12.86 -39.67
C SER A 892 25.43 -13.99 -38.65
N GLN A 893 25.75 -13.78 -37.37
CA GLN A 893 25.42 -14.72 -36.29
C GLN A 893 23.93 -14.67 -35.90
N GLN A 894 23.20 -13.63 -36.31
CA GLN A 894 21.82 -13.39 -35.88
C GLN A 894 20.82 -14.16 -36.74
N ASN A 895 19.98 -14.97 -36.08
CA ASN A 895 18.78 -15.59 -36.65
C ASN A 895 17.61 -14.58 -36.74
N THR A 896 16.43 -15.06 -37.16
CA THR A 896 15.24 -14.20 -37.36
C THR A 896 14.81 -13.51 -36.07
N LEU A 897 14.72 -14.24 -34.95
CA LEU A 897 14.29 -13.63 -33.70
C LEU A 897 15.35 -12.69 -33.12
N SER A 898 16.63 -13.04 -33.11
CA SER A 898 17.68 -12.15 -32.57
C SER A 898 17.81 -10.85 -33.36
N LYS A 899 17.54 -10.84 -34.67
CA LYS A 899 17.39 -9.61 -35.49
C LYS A 899 16.24 -8.72 -35.01
N PHE A 900 15.14 -9.30 -34.55
CA PHE A 900 14.02 -8.55 -33.96
C PHE A 900 14.31 -8.07 -32.53
N LEU A 901 14.95 -8.90 -31.70
CA LEU A 901 15.32 -8.54 -30.33
C LEU A 901 16.36 -7.41 -30.27
N LEU A 902 17.28 -7.37 -31.26
CA LEU A 902 18.29 -6.32 -31.41
C LEU A 902 17.84 -5.16 -32.33
N LYS A 903 16.61 -5.19 -32.84
CA LYS A 903 16.06 -4.13 -33.71
C LYS A 903 16.12 -2.78 -33.00
N ASP A 904 16.57 -1.77 -33.73
CA ASP A 904 16.71 -0.36 -33.34
C ASP A 904 17.80 -0.07 -32.27
N ILE A 905 18.49 -1.09 -31.73
CA ILE A 905 19.67 -0.92 -30.86
C ILE A 905 20.89 -0.57 -31.73
N LYS A 906 21.52 0.58 -31.47
CA LYS A 906 22.66 1.09 -32.26
C LYS A 906 24.00 0.80 -31.60
N HIS A 907 24.04 0.81 -30.28
CA HIS A 907 25.25 0.79 -29.47
C HIS A 907 25.13 -0.20 -28.30
N PHE A 908 26.27 -0.64 -27.77
CA PHE A 908 26.35 -1.41 -26.53
C PHE A 908 27.67 -1.13 -25.83
N ASN A 909 27.69 -1.23 -24.51
CA ASN A 909 28.87 -0.95 -23.70
C ASN A 909 29.85 -2.13 -23.73
N ARG A 910 30.82 -2.04 -24.65
CA ARG A 910 31.90 -3.02 -24.83
C ARG A 910 32.76 -3.24 -23.58
N ASP A 911 32.91 -2.20 -22.78
CA ASP A 911 33.66 -2.26 -21.53
C ASP A 911 32.88 -3.02 -20.46
N TYR A 912 31.61 -2.68 -20.24
CA TYR A 912 30.70 -3.41 -19.34
C TYR A 912 30.65 -4.90 -19.66
N LEU A 913 30.47 -5.28 -20.94
CA LEU A 913 30.49 -6.68 -21.36
C LEU A 913 31.86 -7.36 -21.21
N THR A 914 32.95 -6.62 -21.07
CA THR A 914 34.32 -7.14 -20.88
C THR A 914 34.70 -7.24 -19.40
N GLU A 915 34.27 -6.27 -18.61
CA GLU A 915 34.29 -6.27 -17.15
C GLU A 915 33.48 -7.45 -16.59
N LEU A 916 32.25 -7.62 -17.07
CA LEU A 916 31.35 -8.71 -16.69
C LEU A 916 31.88 -10.08 -17.14
N LEU A 917 32.41 -10.19 -18.36
CA LEU A 917 33.06 -11.43 -18.82
C LEU A 917 34.28 -11.77 -17.94
N GLY A 918 35.12 -10.78 -17.63
CA GLY A 918 36.26 -10.96 -16.71
C GLY A 918 35.83 -11.41 -15.31
N THR A 919 34.76 -10.83 -14.78
CA THR A 919 34.17 -11.20 -13.49
C THR A 919 33.60 -12.61 -13.50
N THR A 920 32.96 -13.06 -14.60
CA THR A 920 32.51 -14.46 -14.71
C THR A 920 33.67 -15.46 -14.77
N TYR A 921 34.81 -15.13 -15.39
CA TYR A 921 36.00 -15.98 -15.29
C TYR A 921 36.60 -16.03 -13.86
N LEU A 922 36.56 -14.92 -13.11
CA LEU A 922 36.95 -14.93 -11.68
C LEU A 922 36.04 -15.83 -10.84
N ARG A 923 34.74 -15.84 -11.12
CA ARG A 923 33.75 -16.72 -10.48
C ARG A 923 33.98 -18.21 -10.79
N GLU A 924 34.40 -18.53 -12.02
CA GLU A 924 34.78 -19.89 -12.42
C GLU A 924 36.19 -20.32 -11.95
N LEU A 925 36.97 -19.39 -11.39
CA LEU A 925 38.38 -19.52 -10.99
C LEU A 925 39.39 -19.63 -12.15
N ASP A 926 39.02 -19.23 -13.38
CA ASP A 926 39.95 -19.16 -14.52
C ASP A 926 40.69 -17.81 -14.49
N PHE A 927 41.69 -17.72 -13.62
CA PHE A 927 42.43 -16.48 -13.38
C PHE A 927 43.22 -16.01 -14.61
N GLN A 928 43.66 -16.93 -15.47
CA GLN A 928 44.39 -16.62 -16.70
C GLN A 928 43.46 -15.97 -17.75
N LYS A 929 42.26 -16.53 -17.99
CA LYS A 929 41.27 -15.88 -18.87
C LYS A 929 40.73 -14.61 -18.25
N ALA A 930 40.50 -14.57 -16.93
CA ALA A 930 40.10 -13.35 -16.23
C ALA A 930 41.12 -12.22 -16.42
N ALA A 931 42.41 -12.47 -16.15
CA ALA A 931 43.46 -11.48 -16.32
C ALA A 931 43.58 -11.02 -17.79
N LYS A 932 43.57 -11.96 -18.75
CA LYS A 932 43.60 -11.63 -20.18
C LYS A 932 42.40 -10.79 -20.63
N THR A 933 41.22 -11.05 -20.07
CA THR A 933 39.98 -10.32 -20.43
C THR A 933 39.95 -8.93 -19.81
N LEU A 934 40.26 -8.82 -18.51
CA LEU A 934 40.26 -7.55 -17.79
C LEU A 934 41.41 -6.61 -18.22
N ALA A 935 42.49 -7.16 -18.77
CA ALA A 935 43.59 -6.38 -19.37
C ALA A 935 43.22 -5.69 -20.70
N ALA A 936 42.05 -5.98 -21.27
CA ALA A 936 41.52 -5.32 -22.46
C ALA A 936 40.68 -4.07 -22.16
N LEU A 937 40.40 -3.76 -20.89
CA LEU A 937 39.69 -2.55 -20.47
C LEU A 937 40.60 -1.30 -20.55
N PRO A 938 40.04 -0.10 -20.77
CA PRO A 938 40.77 1.16 -20.66
C PRO A 938 41.44 1.35 -19.29
N LYS A 939 42.57 2.08 -19.26
CA LYS A 939 43.34 2.32 -18.02
C LYS A 939 42.61 3.21 -17.00
N ASP A 940 41.67 4.00 -17.50
CA ASP A 940 40.80 4.95 -16.82
C ASP A 940 39.38 4.41 -16.60
N HIS A 941 39.12 3.15 -16.97
CA HIS A 941 37.84 2.47 -16.75
C HIS A 941 37.43 2.54 -15.28
N LYS A 942 36.30 3.21 -15.00
CA LYS A 942 35.81 3.45 -13.65
C LYS A 942 35.31 2.14 -13.02
N ILE A 943 35.75 1.88 -11.80
CA ILE A 943 35.21 0.81 -10.95
C ILE A 943 33.85 1.29 -10.44
N ASN A 944 32.81 0.45 -10.47
CA ASN A 944 31.52 0.76 -9.85
C ASN A 944 31.72 1.09 -8.35
N GLU A 945 31.05 2.14 -7.87
CA GLU A 945 31.19 2.64 -6.50
C GLU A 945 30.72 1.60 -5.47
N ILE A 946 31.60 1.23 -4.52
CA ILE A 946 31.34 0.18 -3.54
C ILE A 946 30.53 0.74 -2.37
N LYS A 947 29.21 0.95 -2.59
CA LYS A 947 28.33 1.60 -1.60
C LYS A 947 28.00 0.67 -0.44
N ASN A 948 28.46 1.05 0.76
CA ASN A 948 28.13 0.39 2.02
C ASN A 948 26.90 1.04 2.66
N TRP A 949 25.71 0.64 2.20
CA TRP A 949 24.40 1.16 2.63
C TRP A 949 24.07 1.05 4.13
N TYR A 950 24.97 0.45 4.94
CA TYR A 950 24.82 0.27 6.39
C TYR A 950 25.88 1.04 7.22
N SER A 951 26.67 1.92 6.60
CA SER A 951 27.63 2.80 7.28
C SER A 951 27.17 4.25 7.23
N THR A 952 27.10 4.92 8.37
CA THR A 952 26.83 6.37 8.44
C THR A 952 28.01 7.22 7.99
N ASP A 953 29.22 6.64 8.03
CA ASP A 953 30.44 7.26 7.51
C ASP A 953 30.72 6.68 6.11
N GLU A 954 30.85 7.53 5.10
CA GLU A 954 31.18 7.17 3.71
C GLU A 954 32.67 6.79 3.53
N ASP A 955 33.20 5.93 4.41
CA ASP A 955 34.52 5.34 4.27
C ASP A 955 34.52 4.29 3.14
N ASP A 956 35.10 4.66 2.00
CA ASP A 956 35.41 3.76 0.87
C ASP A 956 35.98 2.41 1.35
N ILE A 957 35.24 1.33 1.10
CA ILE A 957 35.81 -0.02 1.24
C ILE A 957 36.90 -0.16 0.18
N LYS A 958 38.13 -0.45 0.62
CA LYS A 958 39.29 -0.70 -0.26
C LYS A 958 39.58 -2.20 -0.33
N PRO A 959 39.17 -2.91 -1.41
CA PRO A 959 39.45 -4.32 -1.61
C PRO A 959 40.94 -4.67 -1.45
N ASN A 960 41.25 -5.54 -0.49
CA ASN A 960 42.56 -6.18 -0.37
C ASN A 960 42.38 -7.69 -0.17
N PRO A 961 42.29 -8.48 -1.26
CA PRO A 961 42.00 -9.91 -1.20
C PRO A 961 43.03 -10.78 -0.48
N PHE A 962 44.21 -10.23 -0.18
CA PHE A 962 45.34 -10.99 0.36
C PHE A 962 45.64 -10.66 1.82
N ILE A 963 44.75 -9.91 2.49
CA ILE A 963 44.82 -9.70 3.94
C ILE A 963 44.28 -10.93 4.69
N VAL A 964 44.96 -11.29 5.78
CA VAL A 964 44.46 -12.31 6.71
C VAL A 964 43.73 -11.60 7.84
N THR A 965 42.43 -11.87 8.01
CA THR A 965 41.63 -11.30 9.10
C THR A 965 41.09 -12.40 10.02
N ILE A 966 41.22 -12.19 11.32
CA ILE A 966 40.62 -13.08 12.32
C ILE A 966 39.10 -12.88 12.31
N ASN A 967 38.64 -11.63 12.33
CA ASN A 967 37.23 -11.27 12.21
C ASN A 967 36.78 -11.10 10.74
N ASP A 968 35.48 -11.23 10.50
CA ASP A 968 34.82 -11.01 9.20
C ASP A 968 34.16 -9.61 9.10
N TYR A 969 34.12 -8.87 10.22
CA TYR A 969 33.51 -7.55 10.36
C TYR A 969 34.26 -6.74 11.43
N PRO A 970 34.35 -5.39 11.34
CA PRO A 970 33.92 -4.53 10.24
C PRO A 970 34.78 -4.68 8.99
N LYS A 971 34.19 -4.58 7.79
CA LYS A 971 34.88 -4.84 6.50
C LYS A 971 35.98 -3.82 6.11
N LYS A 972 36.25 -2.80 6.94
CA LYS A 972 37.23 -1.73 6.71
C LYS A 972 38.68 -2.28 6.85
N TYR A 973 39.19 -2.94 5.82
CA TYR A 973 40.46 -3.67 5.84
C TYR A 973 41.39 -3.37 4.64
N GLY A 974 42.16 -2.28 4.69
CA GLY A 974 43.21 -2.00 3.68
C GLY A 974 43.59 -0.52 3.58
N LYS A 975 44.81 -0.23 3.09
CA LYS A 975 45.23 1.14 2.73
C LYS A 975 45.16 1.39 1.22
N GLU A 976 45.39 0.35 0.42
CA GLU A 976 45.43 0.37 -1.05
C GLU A 976 44.24 -0.39 -1.64
N ASN A 977 43.79 0.02 -2.83
CA ASN A 977 42.69 -0.60 -3.57
C ASN A 977 43.20 -1.62 -4.61
N THR A 978 42.74 -2.87 -4.54
CA THR A 978 43.07 -3.95 -5.48
C THR A 978 41.99 -4.08 -6.55
N THR A 979 42.32 -3.73 -7.79
CA THR A 979 41.42 -3.92 -8.94
C THR A 979 41.23 -5.40 -9.29
N LYS A 980 40.11 -5.74 -9.93
CA LYS A 980 39.84 -7.11 -10.42
C LYS A 980 40.97 -7.67 -11.29
N LEU A 981 41.59 -6.83 -12.14
CA LEU A 981 42.76 -7.20 -12.93
C LEU A 981 43.98 -7.55 -12.05
N LYS A 982 44.37 -6.68 -11.11
CA LYS A 982 45.50 -6.93 -10.20
C LYS A 982 45.30 -8.21 -9.38
N TYR A 983 44.06 -8.50 -8.97
CA TYR A 983 43.69 -9.76 -8.34
C TYR A 983 43.84 -10.96 -9.28
N ALA A 984 43.23 -10.91 -10.47
CA ALA A 984 43.30 -11.97 -11.48
C ALA A 984 44.74 -12.35 -11.81
N GLU A 985 45.59 -11.36 -12.09
CA GLU A 985 47.01 -11.59 -12.34
C GLU A 985 47.73 -12.23 -11.13
N ARG A 986 47.47 -11.76 -9.90
CA ARG A 986 48.14 -12.30 -8.71
C ARG A 986 47.71 -13.74 -8.42
N MET A 987 46.43 -14.07 -8.62
CA MET A 987 45.94 -15.44 -8.51
C MET A 987 46.54 -16.34 -9.60
N ALA A 988 46.61 -15.88 -10.86
CA ALA A 988 47.27 -16.61 -11.96
C ALA A 988 48.78 -16.81 -11.72
N ARG A 989 49.48 -15.80 -11.18
CA ARG A 989 50.90 -15.91 -10.78
C ARG A 989 51.10 -16.94 -9.67
N LEU A 990 50.26 -16.91 -8.63
CA LEU A 990 50.32 -17.88 -7.52
C LEU A 990 50.03 -19.32 -8.00
N GLU A 991 49.02 -19.51 -8.84
CA GLU A 991 48.68 -20.83 -9.38
C GLU A 991 49.81 -21.41 -10.23
N ASN A 992 50.46 -20.57 -11.06
CA ASN A 992 51.61 -20.99 -11.85
C ASN A 992 52.85 -21.27 -10.98
N ALA A 993 53.10 -20.47 -9.94
CA ALA A 993 54.18 -20.72 -8.97
C ALA A 993 53.98 -22.04 -8.21
N ILE A 994 52.74 -22.39 -7.84
CA ILE A 994 52.41 -23.67 -7.21
C ILE A 994 52.74 -24.86 -8.11
N LYS A 995 52.63 -24.73 -9.45
CA LYS A 995 52.96 -25.82 -10.39
C LYS A 995 54.47 -26.10 -10.44
N THR A 996 55.33 -25.09 -10.28
CA THR A 996 56.78 -25.20 -10.43
C THR A 996 57.56 -25.29 -9.11
N GLU A 997 57.02 -24.77 -8.00
CA GLU A 997 57.69 -24.76 -6.70
C GLU A 997 57.87 -26.18 -6.12
N LYS A 998 59.08 -26.46 -5.64
CA LYS A 998 59.52 -27.73 -5.03
C LYS A 998 59.67 -27.62 -3.51
N ASP A 999 59.87 -26.42 -2.98
CA ASP A 999 59.92 -26.15 -1.55
C ASP A 999 58.51 -26.23 -0.96
N ASN A 1000 58.26 -27.22 -0.09
CA ASN A 1000 56.94 -27.46 0.49
C ASN A 1000 56.45 -26.30 1.37
N GLN A 1001 57.34 -25.52 2.02
CA GLN A 1001 56.94 -24.39 2.85
C GLN A 1001 56.52 -23.20 1.97
N LYS A 1002 57.28 -22.87 0.91
CA LYS A 1002 56.87 -21.84 -0.06
C LYS A 1002 55.60 -22.23 -0.81
N LYS A 1003 55.48 -23.49 -1.21
CA LYS A 1003 54.27 -24.05 -1.84
C LYS A 1003 53.06 -23.96 -0.90
N ALA A 1004 53.25 -24.19 0.41
CA ALA A 1004 52.23 -23.97 1.43
C ALA A 1004 51.83 -22.49 1.55
N GLU A 1005 52.79 -21.57 1.53
CA GLU A 1005 52.54 -20.12 1.57
C GLU A 1005 51.80 -19.61 0.33
N TYR A 1006 52.09 -20.16 -0.87
CA TYR A 1006 51.34 -19.84 -2.08
C TYR A 1006 49.90 -20.37 -2.02
N TYR A 1007 49.69 -21.63 -1.58
CA TYR A 1007 48.33 -22.15 -1.35
C TYR A 1007 47.56 -21.32 -0.31
N PHE A 1008 48.22 -20.90 0.78
CA PHE A 1008 47.61 -20.04 1.79
C PHE A 1008 47.24 -18.66 1.25
N GLN A 1009 48.08 -18.07 0.38
CA GLN A 1009 47.76 -16.81 -0.30
C GLN A 1009 46.58 -16.94 -1.27
N MET A 1010 46.51 -18.02 -2.07
CA MET A 1010 45.35 -18.26 -2.93
C MET A 1010 44.07 -18.52 -2.13
N ALA A 1011 44.15 -19.33 -1.06
CA ALA A 1011 43.02 -19.60 -0.18
C ALA A 1011 42.47 -18.32 0.46
N THR A 1012 43.37 -17.42 0.90
CA THR A 1012 43.02 -16.08 1.40
C THR A 1012 42.41 -15.23 0.31
N GLY A 1013 42.95 -15.28 -0.91
CA GLY A 1013 42.40 -14.66 -2.11
C GLY A 1013 40.95 -15.07 -2.42
N ILE A 1014 40.54 -16.31 -2.10
CA ILE A 1014 39.13 -16.75 -2.23
C ILE A 1014 38.30 -16.38 -0.99
N TYR A 1015 38.86 -16.52 0.21
CA TYR A 1015 38.13 -16.18 1.43
C TYR A 1015 37.74 -14.70 1.46
N GLN A 1016 38.65 -13.79 1.05
CA GLN A 1016 38.38 -12.36 1.08
C GLN A 1016 37.48 -11.84 -0.05
N THR A 1017 37.27 -12.62 -1.12
CA THR A 1017 36.26 -12.32 -2.15
C THR A 1017 34.89 -12.95 -1.86
N SER A 1018 34.75 -13.67 -0.74
CA SER A 1018 33.44 -14.15 -0.25
C SER A 1018 32.60 -13.03 0.38
N THR A 1019 31.31 -13.28 0.62
CA THR A 1019 30.41 -12.36 1.34
C THR A 1019 30.91 -12.02 2.76
N TYR A 1020 31.76 -12.86 3.35
CA TYR A 1020 32.39 -12.61 4.66
C TYR A 1020 33.63 -11.69 4.55
N GLY A 1021 34.26 -11.60 3.38
CA GLY A 1021 35.52 -10.90 3.17
C GLY A 1021 35.42 -9.38 2.94
N ASN A 1022 36.57 -8.73 2.78
CA ASN A 1022 36.70 -7.28 2.49
C ASN A 1022 36.67 -6.91 1.00
N ALA A 1023 36.78 -7.90 0.10
CA ALA A 1023 36.96 -7.71 -1.33
C ALA A 1023 35.88 -8.43 -2.16
N TRP A 1024 34.69 -8.59 -1.58
CA TRP A 1024 33.51 -9.20 -2.21
C TRP A 1024 33.19 -8.61 -3.60
N SER A 1025 33.40 -7.31 -3.78
CA SER A 1025 33.15 -6.55 -5.01
C SER A 1025 34.05 -6.93 -6.19
N ILE A 1026 35.02 -7.83 -5.98
CA ILE A 1026 35.81 -8.42 -7.06
C ILE A 1026 35.04 -9.53 -7.81
N VAL A 1027 34.05 -10.16 -7.17
CA VAL A 1027 33.25 -11.26 -7.76
C VAL A 1027 31.74 -11.05 -7.67
N SER A 1028 31.26 -10.06 -6.93
CA SER A 1028 29.86 -9.63 -6.87
C SER A 1028 29.74 -8.15 -7.23
N TYR A 1029 28.56 -7.72 -7.69
CA TYR A 1029 28.23 -6.31 -7.91
C TYR A 1029 27.51 -5.72 -6.71
N ASP A 1030 26.58 -6.49 -6.12
CA ASP A 1030 25.90 -6.19 -4.86
C ASP A 1030 26.53 -6.95 -3.67
N TRP A 1031 26.23 -6.50 -2.44
CA TRP A 1031 26.46 -7.25 -1.19
C TRP A 1031 25.25 -7.11 -0.26
N SER A 1032 24.79 -8.22 0.31
CA SER A 1032 23.71 -8.21 1.31
C SER A 1032 24.12 -8.86 2.61
N SER A 1033 23.61 -8.33 3.73
CA SER A 1033 23.64 -9.00 5.03
C SER A 1033 22.85 -10.31 5.03
N THR A 1034 21.88 -10.47 4.11
CA THR A 1034 21.09 -11.70 3.94
C THR A 1034 21.85 -12.84 3.25
N ASP A 1035 23.01 -12.57 2.63
CA ASP A 1035 23.88 -13.59 2.02
C ASP A 1035 24.45 -14.57 3.06
N ASN A 1036 24.61 -14.12 4.31
CA ASN A 1036 25.29 -14.86 5.37
C ASN A 1036 24.56 -16.19 5.65
N HIS A 1037 25.17 -17.30 5.25
CA HIS A 1037 24.61 -18.65 5.33
C HIS A 1037 23.31 -18.84 4.52
N ALA A 1038 23.17 -18.10 3.41
CA ALA A 1038 22.13 -18.35 2.41
C ALA A 1038 22.41 -19.62 1.58
N PRO A 1039 21.37 -20.29 1.04
CA PRO A 1039 21.56 -21.41 0.13
C PRO A 1039 22.17 -20.95 -1.21
N SER A 1040 23.14 -21.71 -1.72
CA SER A 1040 23.75 -21.48 -3.04
C SER A 1040 22.80 -21.90 -4.15
N THR A 1041 22.18 -20.95 -4.85
CA THR A 1041 21.32 -21.21 -6.03
C THR A 1041 22.11 -21.18 -7.34
N LEU A 1042 23.22 -20.45 -7.39
CA LEU A 1042 24.10 -20.33 -8.55
C LEU A 1042 25.43 -21.06 -8.36
N HIS A 1043 26.07 -21.48 -9.44
CA HIS A 1043 27.29 -22.30 -9.41
C HIS A 1043 28.48 -21.61 -8.71
N TRP A 1044 28.61 -20.28 -8.83
CA TRP A 1044 29.72 -19.50 -8.28
C TRP A 1044 29.54 -19.18 -6.79
N GLN A 1045 28.29 -19.14 -6.32
CA GLN A 1045 27.94 -18.90 -4.92
C GLN A 1045 28.53 -19.95 -3.96
N ARG A 1046 28.93 -21.14 -4.46
CA ARG A 1046 29.69 -22.15 -3.70
C ARG A 1046 30.97 -21.61 -3.04
N ASN A 1047 31.58 -20.58 -3.64
CA ASN A 1047 32.77 -19.91 -3.11
C ASN A 1047 32.41 -18.61 -2.39
N TYR A 1048 31.47 -17.83 -2.94
CA TYR A 1048 31.03 -16.56 -2.36
C TYR A 1048 30.27 -16.71 -1.02
N LEU A 1049 29.44 -17.74 -0.87
CA LEU A 1049 28.62 -18.00 0.33
C LEU A 1049 29.21 -19.07 1.26
N GLN A 1050 29.97 -20.04 0.72
CA GLN A 1050 30.45 -21.21 1.48
C GLN A 1050 31.98 -21.37 1.51
N THR A 1051 32.75 -20.54 0.79
CA THR A 1051 34.24 -20.54 0.80
C THR A 1051 34.91 -21.86 0.40
N LYS A 1052 34.24 -22.76 -0.32
CA LYS A 1052 34.68 -24.16 -0.52
C LYS A 1052 36.10 -24.31 -1.07
N SER A 1053 36.47 -23.62 -2.14
CA SER A 1053 37.84 -23.68 -2.68
C SER A 1053 38.89 -23.07 -1.73
N ALA A 1054 38.51 -22.12 -0.87
CA ALA A 1054 39.42 -21.65 0.19
C ALA A 1054 39.70 -22.75 1.22
N LYS A 1055 38.65 -23.48 1.66
CA LYS A 1055 38.77 -24.62 2.60
C LYS A 1055 39.73 -25.69 2.06
N GLU A 1056 39.59 -26.06 0.79
CA GLU A 1056 40.50 -27.01 0.12
C GLU A 1056 41.96 -26.52 0.11
N TRP A 1057 42.19 -25.26 -0.24
CA TRP A 1057 43.53 -24.72 -0.42
C TRP A 1057 44.23 -24.41 0.92
N TYR A 1058 43.49 -24.00 1.96
CA TYR A 1058 44.01 -23.96 3.34
C TYR A 1058 44.38 -25.35 3.85
N SER A 1059 43.64 -26.40 3.47
CA SER A 1059 44.00 -27.79 3.83
C SER A 1059 45.30 -28.23 3.15
N LYS A 1060 45.51 -27.87 1.88
CA LYS A 1060 46.76 -28.12 1.15
C LYS A 1060 47.94 -27.36 1.77
N ALA A 1061 47.75 -26.08 2.12
CA ALA A 1061 48.75 -25.29 2.83
C ALA A 1061 49.15 -25.92 4.17
N ARG A 1062 48.17 -26.36 4.96
CA ARG A 1062 48.43 -27.01 6.26
C ARG A 1062 49.19 -28.33 6.14
N ALA A 1063 48.88 -29.13 5.12
CA ALA A 1063 49.50 -30.42 4.90
C ALA A 1063 50.97 -30.31 4.47
N LEU A 1064 51.30 -29.32 3.64
CA LEU A 1064 52.65 -29.14 3.08
C LEU A 1064 53.64 -28.50 4.05
N SER A 1065 53.19 -27.58 4.92
CA SER A 1065 54.06 -26.92 5.90
C SER A 1065 54.58 -27.90 6.97
N SER A 1066 55.75 -27.61 7.55
CA SER A 1066 56.23 -28.21 8.80
C SER A 1066 56.11 -27.25 10.01
N ASN A 1067 55.92 -25.96 9.76
CA ASN A 1067 55.92 -24.90 10.78
C ASN A 1067 54.63 -24.95 11.63
N LYS A 1068 54.77 -25.15 12.94
CA LYS A 1068 53.66 -25.30 13.89
C LYS A 1068 52.76 -24.06 13.98
N GLU A 1069 53.34 -22.86 13.98
CA GLU A 1069 52.61 -21.59 13.98
C GLU A 1069 51.84 -21.38 12.66
N PHE A 1070 52.47 -21.73 11.53
CA PHE A 1070 51.80 -21.68 10.24
C PHE A 1070 50.64 -22.69 10.15
N LYS A 1071 50.78 -23.89 10.74
CA LYS A 1071 49.68 -24.86 10.86
C LYS A 1071 48.56 -24.40 11.77
N ALA A 1072 48.85 -23.70 12.87
CA ALA A 1072 47.84 -23.06 13.71
C ALA A 1072 47.02 -22.05 12.89
N LYS A 1073 47.70 -21.16 12.16
CA LYS A 1073 47.08 -20.18 11.25
C LYS A 1073 46.22 -20.82 10.16
N CYS A 1074 46.69 -21.88 9.51
CA CYS A 1074 45.90 -22.63 8.53
C CYS A 1074 44.69 -23.32 9.14
N THR A 1075 44.83 -23.93 10.33
CA THR A 1075 43.75 -24.61 11.05
C THR A 1075 42.65 -23.63 11.46
N PHE A 1076 43.00 -22.41 11.85
CA PHE A 1076 42.01 -21.39 12.14
C PHE A 1076 41.25 -20.91 10.89
N MET A 1077 41.92 -20.75 9.75
CA MET A 1077 41.20 -20.42 8.50
C MET A 1077 40.33 -21.59 8.02
N LEU A 1078 40.74 -22.85 8.24
CA LEU A 1078 39.88 -24.02 8.06
C LEU A 1078 38.67 -24.01 9.00
N ALA A 1079 38.84 -23.59 10.25
CA ALA A 1079 37.75 -23.42 11.21
C ALA A 1079 36.73 -22.38 10.70
N LYS A 1080 37.20 -21.20 10.27
CA LYS A 1080 36.36 -20.14 9.69
C LYS A 1080 35.61 -20.63 8.46
N SER A 1081 36.28 -21.30 7.52
CA SER A 1081 35.63 -21.88 6.33
C SER A 1081 34.61 -22.96 6.68
N GLU A 1082 34.88 -23.79 7.70
CA GLU A 1082 33.93 -24.81 8.16
C GLU A 1082 32.64 -24.21 8.72
N GLN A 1083 32.71 -23.08 9.42
CA GLN A 1083 31.50 -22.35 9.83
C GLN A 1083 30.61 -21.97 8.62
N LYS A 1084 31.21 -21.72 7.44
CA LYS A 1084 30.48 -21.28 6.23
C LYS A 1084 29.84 -22.43 5.44
N ASP A 1085 30.07 -23.68 5.82
CA ASP A 1085 29.30 -24.81 5.29
C ASP A 1085 27.85 -24.83 5.85
N PHE A 1086 27.57 -24.09 6.94
CA PHE A 1086 26.23 -23.92 7.48
C PHE A 1086 25.32 -23.12 6.54
N VAL A 1087 24.05 -23.51 6.45
CA VAL A 1087 23.00 -22.85 5.66
C VAL A 1087 21.72 -22.77 6.48
N TYR A 1088 21.09 -21.60 6.56
CA TYR A 1088 19.79 -21.43 7.20
C TYR A 1088 18.65 -21.94 6.29
N THR A 1089 17.74 -22.73 6.85
CA THR A 1089 16.40 -22.92 6.28
C THR A 1089 15.54 -21.67 6.51
N ASN A 1090 14.46 -21.50 5.74
CA ASN A 1090 13.56 -20.34 5.88
C ASN A 1090 12.96 -20.22 7.30
N GLU A 1091 12.68 -21.34 7.95
CA GLU A 1091 12.20 -21.42 9.33
C GLU A 1091 13.29 -21.08 10.37
N SER A 1092 14.52 -21.59 10.15
CA SER A 1092 15.62 -21.46 11.12
C SER A 1092 16.36 -20.12 11.05
N ARG A 1093 16.26 -19.39 9.94
CA ARG A 1093 16.85 -18.04 9.75
C ARG A 1093 16.46 -17.07 10.86
N TRP A 1094 15.27 -17.22 11.43
CA TRP A 1094 14.72 -16.33 12.45
C TRP A 1094 14.90 -16.82 13.89
N GLN A 1095 15.30 -18.08 14.11
CA GLN A 1095 15.44 -18.68 15.45
C GLN A 1095 16.55 -18.07 16.33
N TYR A 1096 17.38 -17.19 15.77
CA TYR A 1096 18.32 -16.38 16.56
C TYR A 1096 17.61 -15.50 17.60
N TYR A 1097 16.45 -14.94 17.24
CA TYR A 1097 15.68 -14.03 18.10
C TYR A 1097 15.01 -14.72 19.30
N ASP A 1098 14.96 -16.07 19.33
CA ASP A 1098 14.42 -16.82 20.48
C ASP A 1098 15.41 -16.98 21.64
N SER A 1099 16.71 -17.12 21.33
CA SER A 1099 17.81 -17.23 22.29
C SER A 1099 19.15 -17.46 21.56
N PRO A 1100 20.27 -16.83 21.98
CA PRO A 1100 21.60 -17.17 21.49
C PRO A 1100 21.96 -18.66 21.62
N LEU A 1101 21.50 -19.33 22.69
CA LEU A 1101 21.73 -20.77 22.91
C LEU A 1101 20.81 -21.68 22.07
N LYS A 1102 19.79 -21.13 21.41
CA LYS A 1102 18.97 -21.83 20.42
C LYS A 1102 19.49 -21.65 18.99
N ASN A 1103 20.29 -20.61 18.72
CA ASN A 1103 20.83 -20.35 17.38
C ASN A 1103 21.57 -21.59 16.82
N PRO A 1104 21.14 -22.14 15.66
CA PRO A 1104 21.71 -23.38 15.12
C PRO A 1104 23.13 -23.18 14.57
N PHE A 1105 23.46 -22.01 14.01
CA PHE A 1105 24.80 -21.67 13.56
C PHE A 1105 25.80 -21.56 14.73
N TYR A 1106 25.38 -21.04 15.89
CA TYR A 1106 26.21 -21.03 17.10
C TYR A 1106 26.50 -22.46 17.57
N ARG A 1107 25.47 -23.31 17.66
CA ARG A 1107 25.63 -24.73 18.04
C ARG A 1107 26.57 -25.49 17.09
N PHE A 1108 26.42 -25.28 15.79
CA PHE A 1108 27.30 -25.81 14.75
C PHE A 1108 28.75 -25.30 14.92
N SER A 1109 28.93 -24.01 15.21
CA SER A 1109 30.24 -23.41 15.50
C SER A 1109 30.91 -23.99 16.75
N MET A 1110 30.15 -24.36 17.78
CA MET A 1110 30.68 -25.04 18.97
C MET A 1110 31.06 -26.51 18.73
N GLN A 1111 30.66 -27.10 17.59
CA GLN A 1111 31.06 -28.45 17.16
C GLN A 1111 32.23 -28.45 16.15
N ASN A 1112 32.80 -27.27 15.85
CA ASN A 1112 33.87 -27.09 14.87
C ASN A 1112 35.13 -27.91 15.23
N ARG A 1113 35.49 -28.89 14.37
CA ARG A 1113 36.58 -29.82 14.69
C ARG A 1113 37.96 -29.15 14.67
N TYR A 1114 38.11 -28.05 13.94
CA TYR A 1114 39.35 -27.31 13.85
C TYR A 1114 39.59 -26.42 15.09
N PHE A 1115 38.55 -25.96 15.78
CA PHE A 1115 38.71 -25.38 17.13
C PHE A 1115 39.22 -26.41 18.14
N LYS A 1116 38.72 -27.66 18.08
CA LYS A 1116 39.26 -28.77 18.88
C LYS A 1116 40.74 -29.04 18.55
N GLU A 1117 41.09 -29.09 17.26
CA GLU A 1117 42.48 -29.27 16.81
C GLU A 1117 43.39 -28.12 17.29
N LEU A 1118 42.94 -26.87 17.20
CA LEU A 1118 43.64 -25.70 17.76
C LEU A 1118 43.90 -25.85 19.27
N SER A 1119 42.86 -26.14 20.06
CA SER A 1119 42.96 -26.26 21.52
C SER A 1119 43.87 -27.38 22.01
N THR A 1120 44.14 -28.39 21.17
CA THR A 1120 44.87 -29.61 21.54
C THR A 1120 46.27 -29.70 20.94
N GLN A 1121 46.48 -29.21 19.71
CA GLN A 1121 47.75 -29.34 18.99
C GLN A 1121 48.53 -28.02 18.91
N TYR A 1122 47.86 -26.87 19.05
CA TYR A 1122 48.43 -25.55 18.76
C TYR A 1122 48.25 -24.52 19.90
N LYS A 1123 47.85 -24.95 21.10
CA LYS A 1123 47.57 -24.08 22.26
C LYS A 1123 48.76 -23.19 22.68
N ASP A 1124 49.98 -23.64 22.41
CA ASP A 1124 51.25 -23.01 22.75
C ASP A 1124 51.76 -22.01 21.70
N THR A 1125 51.09 -21.83 20.56
CA THR A 1125 51.61 -20.93 19.50
C THR A 1125 51.14 -19.47 19.69
N PRO A 1126 51.93 -18.48 19.23
CA PRO A 1126 51.53 -17.06 19.30
C PRO A 1126 50.21 -16.79 18.56
N PHE A 1127 50.00 -17.37 17.37
CA PHE A 1127 48.75 -17.20 16.63
C PHE A 1127 47.53 -17.73 17.40
N PHE A 1128 47.63 -18.87 18.09
CA PHE A 1128 46.54 -19.34 18.96
C PHE A 1128 46.24 -18.34 20.09
N THR A 1129 47.29 -17.76 20.68
CA THR A 1129 47.15 -16.75 21.75
C THR A 1129 46.45 -15.46 21.26
N ILE A 1130 46.61 -15.10 19.99
CA ILE A 1130 45.90 -13.97 19.36
C ILE A 1130 44.46 -14.38 19.01
N ALA A 1131 44.29 -15.50 18.29
CA ALA A 1131 42.98 -15.97 17.82
C ALA A 1131 42.00 -16.29 18.96
N SER A 1132 42.48 -16.82 20.09
CA SER A 1132 41.65 -17.09 21.28
C SER A 1132 41.20 -15.83 22.04
N LYS A 1133 41.84 -14.68 21.80
CA LYS A 1133 41.42 -13.38 22.35
C LYS A 1133 40.43 -12.68 21.42
N GLU A 1134 40.75 -12.64 20.13
CA GLU A 1134 39.99 -11.89 19.12
C GLU A 1134 38.75 -12.63 18.60
N CYS A 1135 38.79 -13.96 18.43
CA CYS A 1135 37.67 -14.73 17.90
C CYS A 1135 36.76 -15.23 19.03
N THR A 1136 35.60 -14.57 19.20
CA THR A 1136 34.58 -14.94 20.20
C THR A 1136 34.20 -16.43 20.13
N TYR A 1137 33.96 -16.99 18.94
CA TYR A 1137 33.58 -18.41 18.82
C TYR A 1137 34.65 -19.39 19.30
N LEU A 1138 35.94 -19.10 19.07
CA LEU A 1138 37.04 -19.93 19.59
C LEU A 1138 37.16 -19.79 21.12
N ARG A 1139 37.00 -18.57 21.64
CA ARG A 1139 37.01 -18.29 23.08
C ARG A 1139 35.87 -19.01 23.81
N ASP A 1140 34.66 -18.95 23.27
CA ASP A 1140 33.48 -19.57 23.86
C ASP A 1140 33.59 -21.11 23.84
N PHE A 1141 34.13 -21.68 22.76
CA PHE A 1141 34.47 -23.11 22.66
C PHE A 1141 35.46 -23.55 23.76
N LEU A 1142 36.50 -22.75 24.01
CA LEU A 1142 37.50 -23.01 25.05
C LEU A 1142 36.90 -22.91 26.47
N ASN A 1143 36.01 -21.94 26.70
CA ASN A 1143 35.32 -21.76 27.98
C ASN A 1143 34.33 -22.91 28.26
N LEU A 1144 33.56 -23.33 27.25
CA LEU A 1144 32.63 -24.46 27.36
C LEU A 1144 33.35 -25.78 27.63
N THR A 1145 34.52 -26.00 27.03
CA THR A 1145 35.32 -27.20 27.30
C THR A 1145 36.00 -27.18 28.67
N GLN A 1146 36.25 -26.00 29.26
CA GLN A 1146 36.71 -25.87 30.65
C GLN A 1146 35.58 -26.02 31.70
N ALA A 1147 34.32 -25.72 31.34
CA ALA A 1147 33.17 -25.86 32.23
C ALA A 1147 32.57 -27.30 32.28
N ILE A 1148 33.16 -28.23 31.52
CA ILE A 1148 32.77 -29.65 31.42
C ILE A 1148 33.93 -30.57 31.94
N GLN A 1149 35.02 -29.96 32.42
CA GLN A 1149 36.20 -30.61 33.03
C GLN A 1149 36.25 -30.33 34.53
#